data_AF-A0A6A4NZQ8-F1
#
_entry.id   AF-A0A6A4NZQ8-F1
#
_cell.length_a   1.000
_cell.length_b   1.000
_cell.length_c   1.000
_cell.angle_alpha   90.00
_cell.angle_beta   90.00
_cell.angle_gamma   90.00
#
_symmetry.space_group_name_H-M   'P 1'
#
loop_
_entity.id
_entity.type
_entity.pdbx_description
1 polymer ?
#
loop_
_entity_poly.entity_id
_entity_poly.type
_entity_poly.pdbx_seq_one_letter_code
_entity_poly.pdbx_strand_id
1 'polypeptide(L)'
;MATDAMGIDGYSLLNDLKLEIEAKEGTFSLCFWVYLMSSTTFPATVIQQVYSDISKSAPFLVINDNKRINLLPVLILHKEAPDTLNINSWTEVPHATVDLEFPVGKWVHVGCEVSPTHVQLQINEDIVGKRSLTSLLNREPDSSNLKKITLANVGGDEDSVKGYVHNFEVFPLVSSIKDHHLKDPPLMLSIDESSASEIEEENDGVWGIVGGKASCRRNFSLDVVLSDAFGQPVVDKENEVFASLLYADTGAPVENTTDEEAPLLVSYDGIEFSSCERPSKLLMGRASFKLKISQLSSKCDNRLFILRFCIPKLGSYSFLEAYSRPVRCISRSRNTRLSTLVWKRSTSALNRHSSLQSSAKDDGPLEHQHSGHEAKVNPLMKRFRLGQDKISVSVKADPNLVRPDEECNSHVFTSNQVENGFTTSLDGRPANFDEADDCPSDSESIGERNSPPNSTASRRYDISDMTIFKYCLAGLAERSLMLKEIAPSASDKEISELAHRVSFYSGCSHHGNQILLAKRLIKDGINLWKLMSPNNQHIPWQNAVYEIEEQFLKIASSRSRSLSNQDLELLRKIAGCQEYLTQECFEKLWCWLYPVAFIISREWINPIWNSTSPKWIEGFITKEEAEASLQGPIGLQEPGTFILRFPTSRSWPHPDAGSLVVTYVGNDYKLHHRLLSMDHVYSSYSSGDKGIDAKPLQDMLLAEPELSRLGRIIRSH
;
A
#
# COMPACT_ATOMS: atom_id res chain seq x y z
N MET A 1 -26.12 -31.30 28.99
CA MET A 1 -27.04 -30.54 28.11
C MET A 1 -27.50 -29.32 28.87
N ALA A 2 -27.81 -28.23 28.13
CA ALA A 2 -27.73 -26.83 28.57
C ALA A 2 -26.28 -26.29 28.59
N THR A 3 -25.96 -25.14 28.00
CA THR A 3 -26.78 -24.30 27.07
C THR A 3 -25.86 -23.51 26.14
N ASP A 4 -26.36 -23.09 24.96
CA ASP A 4 -25.56 -22.45 23.93
C ASP A 4 -25.00 -21.08 24.33
N ALA A 5 -23.67 -21.01 24.40
CA ALA A 5 -22.88 -19.78 24.30
C ALA A 5 -21.46 -20.09 23.78
N MET A 6 -21.33 -21.08 22.87
CA MET A 6 -20.02 -21.41 22.29
C MET A 6 -19.55 -20.29 21.35
N GLY A 7 -18.67 -19.44 21.88
CA GLY A 7 -17.66 -18.77 21.07
C GLY A 7 -16.77 -19.80 20.34
N ILE A 8 -15.98 -19.31 19.39
CA ILE A 8 -15.11 -20.13 18.54
C ILE A 8 -14.17 -20.96 19.42
N ASP A 9 -14.02 -22.26 19.09
CA ASP A 9 -13.42 -23.29 19.93
C ASP A 9 -12.20 -22.80 20.72
N GLY A 10 -12.34 -22.79 22.06
CA GLY A 10 -11.26 -22.54 23.01
C GLY A 10 -11.21 -21.15 23.67
N TYR A 11 -11.76 -20.09 23.05
CA TYR A 11 -11.56 -18.70 23.53
C TYR A 11 -12.70 -18.16 24.40
N SER A 12 -12.37 -17.71 25.63
CA SER A 12 -13.31 -17.05 26.55
C SER A 12 -12.79 -15.68 27.04
N LEU A 13 -13.67 -14.85 27.60
CA LEU A 13 -13.25 -13.69 28.40
C LEU A 13 -12.69 -14.19 29.75
N LEU A 14 -11.73 -13.45 30.30
CA LEU A 14 -11.18 -13.74 31.63
C LEU A 14 -12.25 -13.62 32.75
N ASN A 15 -13.25 -12.74 32.57
CA ASN A 15 -14.37 -12.57 33.51
C ASN A 15 -15.37 -13.74 33.50
N ASP A 16 -15.49 -14.48 32.39
CA ASP A 16 -16.36 -15.66 32.29
C ASP A 16 -15.72 -16.92 32.89
N LEU A 17 -14.45 -16.81 33.32
CA LEU A 17 -13.68 -17.91 33.86
C LEU A 17 -14.27 -18.41 35.18
N LYS A 18 -14.82 -19.62 35.17
CA LYS A 18 -15.26 -20.33 36.39
C LYS A 18 -15.00 -21.82 36.29
N LEU A 19 -14.35 -22.37 37.31
CA LEU A 19 -13.89 -23.76 37.38
C LEU A 19 -14.10 -24.32 38.78
N GLU A 20 -14.68 -25.52 38.91
CA GLU A 20 -14.75 -26.25 40.19
C GLU A 20 -13.65 -27.32 40.28
N ILE A 21 -12.88 -27.30 41.36
CA ILE A 21 -11.85 -28.29 41.70
C ILE A 21 -12.30 -29.11 42.90
N GLU A 22 -12.38 -30.43 42.73
CA GLU A 22 -12.58 -31.39 43.82
C GLU A 22 -11.24 -31.82 44.39
N ALA A 23 -10.82 -31.21 45.51
CA ALA A 23 -9.50 -31.41 46.12
C ALA A 23 -9.35 -32.76 46.87
N LYS A 24 -9.69 -33.88 46.20
CA LYS A 24 -9.73 -35.24 46.76
C LYS A 24 -8.40 -35.73 47.34
N GLU A 25 -7.27 -35.31 46.77
CA GLU A 25 -5.92 -35.72 47.18
C GLU A 25 -5.05 -34.52 47.62
N GLY A 26 -5.61 -33.31 47.66
CA GLY A 26 -4.88 -32.08 48.00
C GLY A 26 -3.84 -31.61 46.95
N THR A 27 -3.73 -32.29 45.82
CA THR A 27 -2.85 -31.94 44.70
C THR A 27 -3.63 -31.65 43.42
N PHE A 28 -3.23 -30.63 42.65
CA PHE A 28 -3.73 -30.39 41.29
C PHE A 28 -2.74 -29.55 40.46
N SER A 29 -2.86 -29.68 39.14
CA SER A 29 -2.22 -28.82 38.14
C SER A 29 -3.29 -28.07 37.35
N LEU A 30 -3.00 -26.83 36.99
CA LEU A 30 -3.81 -25.97 36.13
C LEU A 30 -2.89 -25.43 35.02
N CYS A 31 -3.31 -25.45 33.76
CA CYS A 31 -2.58 -24.81 32.68
C CYS A 31 -3.52 -24.12 31.69
N PHE A 32 -3.10 -22.94 31.22
CA PHE A 32 -3.90 -22.12 30.32
C PHE A 32 -3.07 -21.04 29.61
N TRP A 33 -3.59 -20.55 28.50
CA TRP A 33 -3.13 -19.33 27.86
C TRP A 33 -3.94 -18.12 28.35
N VAL A 34 -3.27 -17.00 28.59
CA VAL A 34 -3.90 -15.72 28.94
C VAL A 34 -3.37 -14.58 28.08
N TYR A 35 -4.26 -13.66 27.70
CA TYR A 35 -3.96 -12.41 27.01
C TYR A 35 -4.52 -11.26 27.83
N LEU A 36 -3.67 -10.33 28.28
CA LEU A 36 -4.10 -9.13 28.99
C LEU A 36 -4.14 -7.94 28.03
N MET A 37 -5.21 -7.14 28.09
CA MET A 37 -5.36 -5.96 27.24
C MET A 37 -4.45 -4.83 27.70
N SER A 38 -3.93 -4.02 26.76
CA SER A 38 -3.00 -2.90 27.03
C SER A 38 -3.54 -1.81 27.98
N SER A 39 -4.84 -1.83 28.27
CA SER A 39 -5.53 -0.99 29.26
C SER A 39 -5.53 -1.56 30.69
N THR A 40 -4.91 -2.71 30.92
CA THR A 40 -4.83 -3.35 32.24
C THR A 40 -4.01 -2.48 33.21
N THR A 41 -4.64 -2.04 34.29
CA THR A 41 -3.97 -1.44 35.45
C THR A 41 -3.35 -2.52 36.34
N PHE A 42 -2.32 -2.16 37.09
CA PHE A 42 -1.67 -3.02 38.09
C PHE A 42 -1.68 -2.34 39.46
N PRO A 43 -1.86 -3.08 40.57
CA PRO A 43 -1.91 -4.53 40.67
C PRO A 43 -3.24 -5.13 40.18
N ALA A 44 -3.20 -6.37 39.68
CA ALA A 44 -4.30 -7.03 38.99
C ALA A 44 -4.51 -8.46 39.52
N THR A 45 -5.73 -8.81 39.96
CA THR A 45 -6.06 -10.19 40.36
C THR A 45 -6.62 -10.97 39.16
N VAL A 46 -5.84 -11.92 38.64
CA VAL A 46 -6.18 -12.72 37.45
C VAL A 46 -7.14 -13.85 37.80
N ILE A 47 -6.95 -14.50 38.95
CA ILE A 47 -7.83 -15.58 39.46
C ILE A 47 -8.00 -15.43 40.98
N GLN A 48 -9.23 -15.63 41.46
CA GLN A 48 -9.59 -15.78 42.87
C GLN A 48 -10.04 -17.21 43.19
N GLN A 49 -9.78 -17.63 44.43
CA GLN A 49 -10.37 -18.79 45.09
C GLN A 49 -11.69 -18.35 45.72
N VAL A 50 -12.77 -19.07 45.43
CA VAL A 50 -14.13 -18.84 45.95
C VAL A 50 -14.65 -20.14 46.55
N TYR A 51 -15.29 -20.06 47.72
CA TYR A 51 -15.70 -21.22 48.51
C TYR A 51 -17.22 -21.21 48.72
N SER A 52 -17.89 -22.34 48.51
CA SER A 52 -19.37 -22.45 48.59
C SER A 52 -19.92 -22.13 49.98
N ASP A 53 -19.21 -22.57 51.01
CA ASP A 53 -19.71 -22.58 52.39
C ASP A 53 -19.36 -21.29 53.16
N ILE A 54 -18.61 -20.38 52.52
CA ILE A 54 -17.97 -19.23 53.16
C ILE A 54 -18.01 -18.06 52.18
N SER A 55 -18.72 -16.97 52.54
CA SER A 55 -18.84 -15.74 51.73
C SER A 55 -17.55 -14.90 51.76
N LYS A 56 -16.45 -15.50 51.34
CA LYS A 56 -15.07 -15.00 51.41
C LYS A 56 -14.32 -15.50 50.18
N SER A 57 -13.79 -14.59 49.36
CA SER A 57 -12.83 -14.93 48.31
C SER A 57 -11.39 -14.64 48.75
N ALA A 58 -10.43 -15.27 48.06
CA ALA A 58 -9.01 -15.10 48.30
C ALA A 58 -8.27 -15.20 46.96
N PRO A 59 -7.56 -14.18 46.45
CA PRO A 59 -6.72 -14.30 45.28
C PRO A 59 -5.85 -15.59 45.21
N PHE A 60 -5.73 -16.13 44.01
CA PHE A 60 -4.91 -17.31 43.67
C PHE A 60 -3.71 -16.89 42.82
N LEU A 61 -3.98 -16.07 41.80
CA LEU A 61 -3.01 -15.60 40.83
C LEU A 61 -3.14 -14.09 40.68
N VAL A 62 -2.09 -13.35 41.04
CA VAL A 62 -2.06 -11.89 41.12
C VAL A 62 -0.84 -11.36 40.39
N ILE A 63 -0.98 -10.26 39.66
CA ILE A 63 0.14 -9.49 39.12
C ILE A 63 0.30 -8.24 40.00
N ASN A 64 1.47 -8.06 40.60
CA ASN A 64 1.73 -6.95 41.54
C ASN A 64 2.13 -5.64 40.84
N ASP A 65 2.38 -4.59 41.62
CA ASP A 65 2.73 -3.24 41.14
C ASP A 65 3.98 -3.22 40.24
N ASN A 66 4.93 -4.14 40.48
CA ASN A 66 6.13 -4.34 39.65
C ASN A 66 5.84 -5.18 38.39
N LYS A 67 4.56 -5.38 38.06
CA LYS A 67 4.01 -6.25 37.02
C LYS A 67 4.49 -7.70 37.08
N ARG A 68 4.89 -8.20 38.26
CA ARG A 68 5.33 -9.60 38.43
C ARG A 68 4.17 -10.47 38.85
N ILE A 69 4.07 -11.65 38.24
CA ILE A 69 3.02 -12.64 38.54
C ILE A 69 3.38 -13.48 39.77
N ASN A 70 2.41 -13.58 40.67
CA ASN A 70 2.50 -14.22 41.98
C ASN A 70 1.42 -15.30 42.11
N LEU A 71 1.83 -16.54 42.37
CA LEU A 71 0.97 -17.67 42.73
C LEU A 71 0.93 -17.81 44.25
N LEU A 72 -0.26 -17.70 44.82
CA LEU A 72 -0.52 -17.64 46.26
C LEU A 72 -1.03 -18.99 46.82
N PRO A 73 -0.86 -19.25 48.13
CA PRO A 73 -1.29 -20.51 48.73
C PRO A 73 -2.81 -20.70 48.73
N VAL A 74 -3.23 -21.95 48.54
CA VAL A 74 -4.64 -22.34 48.60
C VAL A 74 -5.14 -22.46 50.04
N LEU A 75 -6.25 -21.77 50.35
CA LEU A 75 -6.78 -21.55 51.71
C LEU A 75 -7.14 -22.83 52.49
N ILE A 76 -7.61 -23.88 51.80
CA ILE A 76 -7.97 -25.16 52.46
C ILE A 76 -6.80 -26.16 52.53
N LEU A 77 -5.63 -25.84 51.97
CA LEU A 77 -4.47 -26.74 51.89
C LEU A 77 -3.27 -26.28 52.74
N HIS A 78 -3.09 -24.97 52.93
CA HIS A 78 -1.88 -24.39 53.53
C HIS A 78 -2.20 -23.53 54.76
N LYS A 79 -1.29 -23.51 55.73
CA LYS A 79 -1.41 -22.65 56.92
C LYS A 79 -1.02 -21.21 56.65
N GLU A 80 -0.12 -20.99 55.70
CA GLU A 80 0.38 -19.68 55.28
C GLU A 80 -0.54 -19.01 54.24
N ALA A 81 -1.78 -19.50 54.10
CA ALA A 81 -2.72 -18.95 53.15
C ALA A 81 -3.27 -17.58 53.58
N PRO A 82 -3.52 -16.69 52.62
CA PRO A 82 -3.85 -15.29 52.88
C PRO A 82 -5.25 -15.13 53.48
N ASP A 83 -5.35 -14.29 54.51
CA ASP A 83 -6.61 -14.09 55.25
C ASP A 83 -7.56 -13.14 54.50
N THR A 84 -8.83 -13.53 54.43
CA THR A 84 -9.79 -13.09 53.39
C THR A 84 -10.43 -11.71 53.68
N LEU A 85 -9.74 -10.86 54.44
CA LEU A 85 -10.31 -9.66 55.05
C LEU A 85 -9.36 -8.46 55.03
N ASN A 86 -8.15 -8.62 54.50
CA ASN A 86 -7.14 -7.57 54.47
C ASN A 86 -6.38 -7.59 53.13
N ILE A 87 -6.85 -6.80 52.16
CA ILE A 87 -6.32 -6.78 50.78
C ILE A 87 -4.87 -6.24 50.74
N ASN A 88 -4.47 -5.46 51.74
CA ASN A 88 -3.18 -4.75 51.74
C ASN A 88 -1.99 -5.57 52.27
N SER A 89 -2.21 -6.79 52.82
CA SER A 89 -1.15 -7.59 53.48
C SER A 89 -0.54 -8.71 52.63
N TRP A 90 -0.88 -8.79 51.34
CA TRP A 90 -0.56 -9.94 50.48
C TRP A 90 0.91 -10.01 50.06
N THR A 91 1.65 -8.93 50.24
CA THR A 91 3.10 -8.82 50.05
C THR A 91 3.91 -9.60 51.10
N GLU A 92 3.36 -9.84 52.29
CA GLU A 92 4.01 -10.63 53.36
C GLU A 92 3.74 -12.14 53.25
N VAL A 93 2.77 -12.53 52.41
CA VAL A 93 2.29 -13.91 52.27
C VAL A 93 3.31 -14.74 51.46
N PRO A 94 3.70 -15.96 51.91
CA PRO A 94 4.58 -16.85 51.15
C PRO A 94 4.00 -17.25 49.78
N HIS A 95 4.53 -16.68 48.70
CA HIS A 95 4.09 -16.92 47.32
C HIS A 95 5.23 -17.44 46.43
N ALA A 96 4.90 -18.05 45.30
CA ALA A 96 5.84 -18.23 44.19
C ALA A 96 5.74 -16.99 43.28
N THR A 97 6.88 -16.38 42.94
CA THR A 97 6.99 -15.18 42.09
C THR A 97 7.96 -15.43 40.93
N VAL A 98 8.04 -14.47 40.01
CA VAL A 98 8.96 -14.49 38.86
C VAL A 98 9.66 -13.14 38.75
N ASP A 99 10.97 -13.15 38.49
CA ASP A 99 11.77 -11.97 38.11
C ASP A 99 11.55 -11.58 36.62
N LEU A 100 10.28 -11.49 36.19
CA LEU A 100 9.88 -11.12 34.84
C LEU A 100 8.72 -10.12 34.89
N GLU A 101 8.80 -9.07 34.04
CA GLU A 101 7.69 -8.14 33.81
C GLU A 101 6.63 -8.83 32.93
N PHE A 102 5.42 -9.00 33.44
CA PHE A 102 4.37 -9.74 32.73
C PHE A 102 3.94 -8.97 31.47
N PRO A 103 4.04 -9.57 30.27
CA PRO A 103 3.79 -8.85 29.02
C PRO A 103 2.28 -8.61 28.82
N VAL A 104 1.97 -7.45 28.26
CA VAL A 104 0.60 -7.02 27.96
C VAL A 104 0.44 -6.92 26.43
N GLY A 105 -0.74 -7.24 25.90
CA GLY A 105 -0.97 -7.32 24.45
C GLY A 105 -0.30 -8.51 23.78
N LYS A 106 -0.02 -9.58 24.54
CA LYS A 106 0.55 -10.86 24.05
C LYS A 106 -0.07 -12.03 24.79
N TRP A 107 -0.04 -13.20 24.16
CA TRP A 107 -0.36 -14.48 24.81
C TRP A 107 0.79 -14.95 25.71
N VAL A 108 0.43 -15.48 26.87
CA VAL A 108 1.35 -16.11 27.83
C VAL A 108 0.75 -17.42 28.29
N HIS A 109 1.51 -18.51 28.28
CA HIS A 109 1.08 -19.76 28.89
C HIS A 109 1.47 -19.79 30.37
N VAL A 110 0.50 -20.02 31.25
CA VAL A 110 0.66 -20.08 32.70
C VAL A 110 0.30 -21.48 33.19
N GLY A 111 1.27 -22.15 33.81
CA GLY A 111 1.08 -23.41 34.52
C GLY A 111 1.19 -23.22 36.03
N CYS A 112 0.16 -23.57 36.79
CA CYS A 112 0.16 -23.56 38.25
C CYS A 112 0.09 -25.00 38.76
N GLU A 113 1.03 -25.38 39.62
CA GLU A 113 1.12 -26.69 40.25
C GLU A 113 0.97 -26.50 41.77
N VAL A 114 0.02 -27.21 42.37
CA VAL A 114 -0.36 -27.08 43.78
C VAL A 114 -0.31 -28.43 44.47
N SER A 115 0.35 -28.49 45.61
CA SER A 115 0.40 -29.67 46.49
C SER A 115 0.34 -29.24 47.96
N PRO A 116 0.08 -30.13 48.93
CA PRO A 116 0.03 -29.76 50.36
C PRO A 116 1.36 -29.28 50.96
N THR A 117 2.47 -29.33 50.20
CA THR A 117 3.82 -28.99 50.67
C THR A 117 4.48 -27.85 49.92
N HIS A 118 3.94 -27.47 48.75
CA HIS A 118 4.47 -26.39 47.93
C HIS A 118 3.50 -25.98 46.83
N VAL A 119 3.64 -24.73 46.39
CA VAL A 119 3.12 -24.24 45.10
C VAL A 119 4.28 -23.99 44.14
N GLN A 120 4.03 -24.17 42.85
CA GLN A 120 4.98 -23.94 41.76
C GLN A 120 4.28 -23.25 40.58
N LEU A 121 4.97 -22.27 40.01
CA LEU A 121 4.53 -21.45 38.89
C LEU A 121 5.47 -21.69 37.70
N GLN A 122 4.87 -21.94 36.55
CA GLN A 122 5.52 -22.24 35.28
C GLN A 122 5.02 -21.23 34.24
N ILE A 123 5.91 -20.71 33.41
CA ILE A 123 5.56 -19.79 32.30
C ILE A 123 6.24 -20.30 31.04
N ASN A 124 5.48 -20.51 29.97
CA ASN A 124 5.99 -20.98 28.68
C ASN A 124 6.96 -22.18 28.81
N GLU A 125 6.55 -23.21 29.58
CA GLU A 125 7.30 -24.43 29.98
C GLU A 125 8.45 -24.29 31.01
N ASP A 126 8.94 -23.08 31.28
CA ASP A 126 9.99 -22.88 32.28
C ASP A 126 9.41 -22.85 33.70
N ILE A 127 10.05 -23.59 34.62
CA ILE A 127 9.71 -23.57 36.05
C ILE A 127 10.35 -22.32 36.66
N VAL A 128 9.57 -21.25 36.71
CA VAL A 128 10.03 -19.89 37.02
C VAL A 128 9.90 -19.49 38.49
N GLY A 129 9.09 -20.21 39.29
CA GLY A 129 9.01 -20.01 40.73
C GLY A 129 8.49 -21.23 41.49
N LYS A 130 9.08 -21.55 42.64
CA LYS A 130 8.61 -22.63 43.54
C LYS A 130 8.69 -22.16 45.00
N ARG A 131 7.64 -22.39 45.79
CA ARG A 131 7.56 -21.99 47.20
C ARG A 131 7.11 -23.16 48.07
N SER A 132 7.95 -23.56 49.03
CA SER A 132 7.60 -24.53 50.07
C SER A 132 6.65 -23.92 51.11
N LEU A 133 5.69 -24.71 51.60
CA LEU A 133 4.57 -24.31 52.44
C LEU A 133 4.21 -25.43 53.45
N THR A 134 3.46 -25.09 54.51
CA THR A 134 3.08 -26.06 55.55
C THR A 134 1.66 -26.58 55.33
N SER A 135 1.55 -27.89 55.09
CA SER A 135 0.27 -28.61 55.02
C SER A 135 -0.63 -28.32 56.22
N LEU A 136 -1.90 -28.04 55.91
CA LEU A 136 -2.99 -27.95 56.88
C LEU A 136 -3.59 -29.35 57.19
N LEU A 137 -3.36 -30.33 56.33
CA LEU A 137 -3.90 -31.71 56.38
C LEU A 137 -3.15 -32.62 57.40
N ASN A 138 -2.97 -32.14 58.64
CA ASN A 138 -2.33 -32.87 59.74
C ASN A 138 -3.35 -33.45 60.77
N ARG A 139 -4.54 -33.85 60.31
CA ARG A 139 -5.53 -34.62 61.08
C ARG A 139 -6.17 -35.68 60.19
N GLU A 140 -6.68 -36.73 60.82
CA GLU A 140 -7.36 -37.83 60.12
C GLU A 140 -8.57 -37.31 59.33
N PRO A 141 -8.86 -37.90 58.15
CA PRO A 141 -9.96 -37.44 57.30
C PRO A 141 -11.31 -37.93 57.86
N ASP A 142 -11.94 -37.13 58.72
CA ASP A 142 -13.37 -37.25 59.02
C ASP A 142 -14.14 -37.28 57.69
N SER A 143 -14.77 -38.42 57.39
CA SER A 143 -15.10 -38.83 56.01
C SER A 143 -16.38 -38.19 55.44
N SER A 144 -16.61 -36.91 55.73
CA SER A 144 -17.75 -36.14 55.24
C SER A 144 -17.36 -34.70 54.96
N ASN A 145 -17.70 -34.22 53.75
CA ASN A 145 -17.53 -32.84 53.26
C ASN A 145 -16.09 -32.45 52.86
N LEU A 146 -15.54 -33.15 51.86
CA LEU A 146 -14.47 -32.60 51.01
C LEU A 146 -14.95 -31.29 50.37
N LYS A 147 -14.29 -30.17 50.70
CA LYS A 147 -14.69 -28.85 50.21
C LYS A 147 -14.27 -28.65 48.75
N LYS A 148 -15.23 -28.25 47.91
CA LYS A 148 -14.95 -27.77 46.55
C LYS A 148 -14.27 -26.41 46.62
N ILE A 149 -13.29 -26.20 45.74
CA ILE A 149 -12.71 -24.88 45.46
C ILE A 149 -13.28 -24.43 44.12
N THR A 150 -13.83 -23.22 44.04
CA THR A 150 -14.08 -22.59 42.75
C THR A 150 -12.92 -21.65 42.43
N LEU A 151 -12.23 -21.83 41.31
CA LEU A 151 -11.34 -20.82 40.76
C LEU A 151 -12.12 -19.99 39.74
N ALA A 152 -12.13 -18.67 39.90
CA ALA A 152 -12.83 -17.75 39.01
C ALA A 152 -12.22 -16.36 39.00
N ASN A 153 -12.44 -15.57 37.95
CA ASN A 153 -12.23 -14.11 38.05
C ASN A 153 -13.51 -13.47 38.62
N VAL A 154 -13.42 -12.90 39.82
CA VAL A 154 -14.54 -12.22 40.48
C VAL A 154 -14.14 -10.79 40.82
N GLY A 155 -13.86 -10.01 39.77
CA GLY A 155 -13.79 -8.55 39.88
C GLY A 155 -15.20 -7.95 40.06
N GLY A 156 -15.28 -6.84 40.79
CA GLY A 156 -16.45 -5.96 40.68
C GLY A 156 -16.47 -5.26 39.31
N ASP A 157 -17.62 -4.73 38.91
CA ASP A 157 -17.89 -4.27 37.53
C ASP A 157 -16.84 -3.30 36.93
N GLU A 158 -16.15 -2.50 37.75
CA GLU A 158 -15.19 -1.49 37.29
C GLU A 158 -13.71 -1.91 37.39
N ASP A 159 -13.33 -2.76 38.36
CA ASP A 159 -11.93 -3.17 38.64
C ASP A 159 -11.55 -4.56 38.07
N SER A 160 -12.40 -5.17 37.24
CA SER A 160 -12.13 -6.50 36.65
C SER A 160 -11.00 -6.46 35.60
N VAL A 161 -10.13 -7.49 35.62
CA VAL A 161 -8.95 -7.57 34.75
C VAL A 161 -9.36 -7.91 33.32
N LYS A 162 -9.22 -6.94 32.41
CA LYS A 162 -9.69 -7.09 31.02
C LYS A 162 -8.70 -7.92 30.19
N GLY A 163 -9.12 -9.13 29.85
CA GLY A 163 -8.32 -10.09 29.10
C GLY A 163 -9.13 -11.27 28.57
N TYR A 164 -8.43 -12.17 27.88
CA TYR A 164 -8.96 -13.40 27.30
C TYR A 164 -8.18 -14.61 27.81
N VAL A 165 -8.83 -15.77 27.77
CA VAL A 165 -8.25 -17.07 28.14
C VAL A 165 -8.46 -18.05 26.99
N HIS A 166 -7.50 -18.95 26.77
CA HIS A 166 -7.60 -20.06 25.81
C HIS A 166 -7.04 -21.36 26.40
N ASN A 167 -7.63 -22.49 26.02
CA ASN A 167 -7.27 -23.86 26.42
C ASN A 167 -6.98 -24.00 27.94
N PHE A 168 -8.00 -23.74 28.77
CA PHE A 168 -7.91 -23.75 30.25
C PHE A 168 -8.24 -25.15 30.81
N GLU A 169 -7.21 -25.95 31.08
CA GLU A 169 -7.33 -27.36 31.50
C GLU A 169 -6.84 -27.60 32.95
N VAL A 170 -7.45 -28.56 33.66
CA VAL A 170 -7.08 -28.97 35.03
C VAL A 170 -6.77 -30.46 35.07
N PHE A 171 -5.70 -30.81 35.78
CA PHE A 171 -5.23 -32.18 35.90
C PHE A 171 -4.94 -32.60 37.34
N PRO A 172 -5.15 -33.89 37.68
CA PRO A 172 -4.39 -34.54 38.75
C PRO A 172 -2.89 -34.46 38.45
N LEU A 173 -2.04 -34.53 39.47
CA LEU A 173 -0.57 -34.36 39.38
C LEU A 173 0.19 -35.45 38.56
N VAL A 174 -0.53 -36.26 37.79
CA VAL A 174 -0.04 -37.47 37.10
C VAL A 174 0.29 -37.20 35.62
N SER A 175 -0.28 -36.16 35.01
CA SER A 175 0.11 -35.68 33.67
C SER A 175 1.08 -34.50 33.75
N SER A 176 2.00 -34.42 32.79
CA SER A 176 2.97 -33.33 32.72
C SER A 176 2.36 -32.10 32.03
N ILE A 177 2.57 -30.92 32.63
CA ILE A 177 2.11 -29.63 32.06
C ILE A 177 2.79 -29.35 30.71
N LYS A 178 3.97 -29.92 30.44
CA LYS A 178 4.75 -29.67 29.22
C LYS A 178 4.08 -30.22 27.96
N ASP A 179 3.40 -31.36 28.06
CA ASP A 179 2.75 -32.01 26.91
C ASP A 179 1.51 -31.24 26.40
N HIS A 180 1.00 -30.28 27.19
CA HIS A 180 -0.22 -29.53 26.88
C HIS A 180 0.05 -28.15 26.26
N HIS A 181 1.20 -27.53 26.54
CA HIS A 181 1.58 -26.21 26.01
C HIS A 181 1.59 -26.14 24.47
N LEU A 182 2.04 -27.22 23.82
CA LEU A 182 2.17 -27.33 22.36
C LEU A 182 0.84 -27.67 21.65
N LYS A 183 -0.24 -27.90 22.39
CA LYS A 183 -1.52 -28.41 21.88
C LYS A 183 -2.52 -27.26 21.68
N ASP A 184 -2.78 -26.95 20.41
CA ASP A 184 -3.64 -25.85 19.95
C ASP A 184 -3.27 -24.48 20.57
N PRO A 185 -2.09 -23.91 20.21
CA PRO A 185 -1.68 -22.59 20.67
C PRO A 185 -2.62 -21.50 20.12
N PRO A 186 -2.95 -20.46 20.91
CA PRO A 186 -3.89 -19.44 20.49
C PRO A 186 -3.31 -18.53 19.41
N LEU A 187 -4.20 -17.93 18.62
CA LEU A 187 -3.83 -17.11 17.47
C LEU A 187 -3.66 -15.63 17.81
N MET A 188 -2.86 -14.93 17.02
CA MET A 188 -2.69 -13.48 17.08
C MET A 188 -2.49 -12.88 15.69
N LEU A 189 -3.10 -11.73 15.42
CA LEU A 189 -2.89 -10.92 14.22
C LEU A 189 -1.86 -9.82 14.49
N SER A 190 -0.93 -9.61 13.58
CA SER A 190 0.11 -8.59 13.69
C SER A 190 0.45 -7.95 12.34
N ILE A 191 1.03 -6.75 12.34
CA ILE A 191 1.63 -6.13 11.15
C ILE A 191 3.12 -6.51 11.13
N ASP A 192 3.62 -6.97 9.99
CA ASP A 192 5.06 -7.16 9.78
C ASP A 192 5.70 -5.79 9.58
N GLU A 193 6.30 -5.20 10.63
CA GLU A 193 6.91 -3.86 10.55
C GLU A 193 8.03 -3.76 9.51
N SER A 194 8.61 -4.87 9.03
CA SER A 194 9.60 -4.82 7.94
C SER A 194 8.99 -4.42 6.58
N SER A 195 7.71 -4.73 6.37
CA SER A 195 6.94 -4.32 5.18
C SER A 195 6.72 -2.80 5.12
N ALA A 196 6.69 -2.12 6.27
CA ALA A 196 6.48 -0.68 6.37
C ALA A 196 7.68 0.17 5.92
N SER A 197 8.75 -0.43 5.39
CA SER A 197 9.99 0.25 4.97
C SER A 197 9.83 1.26 3.81
N GLU A 198 8.69 1.27 3.11
CA GLU A 198 8.31 2.31 2.14
C GLU A 198 7.74 3.59 2.79
N ILE A 199 7.46 3.57 4.10
CA ILE A 199 6.81 4.63 4.87
C ILE A 199 7.88 5.44 5.62
N GLU A 200 7.78 6.77 5.55
CA GLU A 200 8.68 7.67 6.28
C GLU A 200 8.19 7.85 7.73
N GLU A 201 9.04 7.54 8.71
CA GLU A 201 8.76 7.84 10.13
C GLU A 201 9.23 9.25 10.47
N GLU A 202 8.32 10.10 10.95
CA GLU A 202 8.62 11.45 11.43
C GLU A 202 9.21 11.42 12.86
N ASN A 203 9.87 12.50 13.28
CA ASN A 203 10.60 12.59 14.56
C ASN A 203 9.73 12.37 15.83
N ASP A 204 8.40 12.32 15.68
CA ASP A 204 7.41 12.06 16.73
C ASP A 204 6.84 10.62 16.69
N GLY A 205 7.45 9.71 15.92
CA GLY A 205 7.02 8.31 15.80
C GLY A 205 5.79 8.11 14.91
N VAL A 206 5.42 9.14 14.14
CA VAL A 206 4.22 9.17 13.29
C VAL A 206 4.60 8.84 11.85
N TRP A 207 3.83 7.95 11.21
CA TRP A 207 4.02 7.53 9.82
C TRP A 207 3.57 8.63 8.84
N GLY A 208 4.54 9.32 8.24
CA GLY A 208 4.37 10.37 7.25
C GLY A 208 4.08 9.82 5.85
N ILE A 209 2.81 9.54 5.55
CA ILE A 209 2.39 9.12 4.20
C ILE A 209 2.18 10.36 3.32
N VAL A 210 3.29 10.90 2.83
CA VAL A 210 3.31 12.12 2.02
C VAL A 210 2.92 11.81 0.57
N GLY A 211 1.69 12.19 0.22
CA GLY A 211 1.25 12.34 -1.17
C GLY A 211 1.53 13.76 -1.70
N GLY A 212 1.33 13.94 -3.02
CA GLY A 212 1.20 15.27 -3.62
C GLY A 212 -0.17 15.89 -3.32
N LYS A 213 -0.74 16.63 -4.29
CA LYS A 213 -2.16 17.03 -4.26
C LYS A 213 -3.07 15.78 -4.24
N ALA A 214 -4.38 15.95 -4.05
CA ALA A 214 -5.34 14.84 -3.95
C ALA A 214 -5.28 13.83 -5.13
N SER A 215 -4.93 14.25 -6.34
CA SER A 215 -4.71 13.38 -7.51
C SER A 215 -3.37 12.63 -7.52
N CYS A 216 -2.51 12.84 -6.51
CA CYS A 216 -1.14 12.34 -6.41
C CYS A 216 -0.88 11.65 -5.05
N ARG A 217 -1.89 10.97 -4.51
CA ARG A 217 -1.78 10.13 -3.30
C ARG A 217 -0.70 9.06 -3.49
N ARG A 218 0.10 8.81 -2.45
CA ARG A 218 1.15 7.79 -2.43
C ARG A 218 0.53 6.43 -2.12
N ASN A 219 0.85 5.44 -2.96
CA ASN A 219 0.62 4.03 -2.63
C ASN A 219 1.73 3.56 -1.67
N PHE A 220 1.39 2.67 -0.75
CA PHE A 220 2.32 2.05 0.20
C PHE A 220 1.91 0.60 0.45
N SER A 221 2.86 -0.23 0.86
CA SER A 221 2.64 -1.65 1.11
C SER A 221 2.66 -1.95 2.61
N LEU A 222 1.81 -2.87 3.07
CA LEU A 222 1.85 -3.44 4.42
C LEU A 222 1.47 -4.93 4.37
N ASP A 223 2.24 -5.76 5.06
CA ASP A 223 1.95 -7.18 5.26
C ASP A 223 1.39 -7.43 6.66
N VAL A 224 0.34 -8.24 6.73
CA VAL A 224 -0.31 -8.66 7.98
C VAL A 224 -0.07 -10.16 8.16
N VAL A 225 0.33 -10.57 9.36
CA VAL A 225 0.64 -11.97 9.70
C VAL A 225 -0.33 -12.47 10.76
N LEU A 226 -1.03 -13.58 10.45
CA LEU A 226 -1.74 -14.39 11.44
C LEU A 226 -0.77 -15.47 11.94
N SER A 227 -0.33 -15.36 13.18
CA SER A 227 0.55 -16.34 13.82
C SER A 227 -0.16 -17.08 14.95
N ASP A 228 0.45 -18.17 15.40
CA ASP A 228 0.21 -18.71 16.73
C ASP A 228 0.94 -17.88 17.82
N ALA A 229 0.79 -18.29 19.08
CA ALA A 229 1.48 -17.71 20.24
C ALA A 229 3.02 -17.88 20.24
N PHE A 230 3.55 -18.76 19.37
CA PHE A 230 4.99 -18.96 19.16
C PHE A 230 5.55 -18.06 18.04
N GLY A 231 4.69 -17.29 17.36
CA GLY A 231 5.06 -16.43 16.24
C GLY A 231 5.19 -17.16 14.90
N GLN A 232 4.75 -18.43 14.81
CA GLN A 232 4.75 -19.18 13.56
C GLN A 232 3.52 -18.82 12.71
N PRO A 233 3.66 -18.46 11.42
CA PRO A 233 2.53 -18.15 10.54
C PRO A 233 1.60 -19.36 10.35
N VAL A 234 0.29 -19.15 10.48
CA VAL A 234 -0.71 -20.23 10.37
C VAL A 234 -0.95 -20.59 8.91
N VAL A 235 -0.39 -21.70 8.45
CA VAL A 235 -0.42 -22.08 7.02
C VAL A 235 -1.80 -22.51 6.54
N ASP A 236 -2.53 -23.30 7.34
CA ASP A 236 -3.68 -24.09 6.86
C ASP A 236 -5.06 -23.42 7.04
N LYS A 237 -5.12 -22.15 7.47
CA LYS A 237 -6.40 -21.43 7.74
C LYS A 237 -6.65 -20.29 6.74
N GLU A 238 -7.15 -20.62 5.54
CA GLU A 238 -7.63 -19.61 4.58
C GLU A 238 -8.70 -18.70 5.21
N ASN A 239 -8.32 -17.44 5.46
CA ASN A 239 -9.18 -16.41 6.03
C ASN A 239 -8.98 -15.08 5.28
N GLU A 240 -9.93 -14.17 5.44
CA GLU A 240 -9.91 -12.86 4.81
C GLU A 240 -9.66 -11.78 5.86
N VAL A 241 -8.59 -11.00 5.64
CA VAL A 241 -8.22 -9.85 6.46
C VAL A 241 -8.84 -8.62 5.82
N PHE A 242 -9.59 -7.86 6.60
CA PHE A 242 -10.18 -6.58 6.22
C PHE A 242 -9.28 -5.45 6.68
N ALA A 243 -9.14 -4.40 5.87
CA ALA A 243 -8.38 -3.19 6.23
C ALA A 243 -9.32 -1.98 6.32
N SER A 244 -9.15 -1.17 7.36
CA SER A 244 -10.00 -0.01 7.66
C SER A 244 -9.16 1.16 8.19
N LEU A 245 -9.68 2.38 8.07
CA LEU A 245 -9.04 3.60 8.57
C LEU A 245 -9.86 4.20 9.71
N LEU A 246 -9.20 4.45 10.84
CA LEU A 246 -9.77 5.05 12.03
C LEU A 246 -9.09 6.40 12.33
N TYR A 247 -9.73 7.24 13.13
CA TYR A 247 -9.08 8.39 13.76
C TYR A 247 -8.29 7.96 14.99
N ALA A 248 -7.05 8.44 15.13
CA ALA A 248 -6.13 8.02 16.18
C ALA A 248 -6.48 8.52 17.60
N ASP A 249 -7.30 9.56 17.70
CA ASP A 249 -7.71 10.22 18.95
C ASP A 249 -8.95 9.59 19.59
N THR A 250 -9.80 8.96 18.77
CA THR A 250 -11.16 8.54 19.13
C THR A 250 -11.46 7.08 18.79
N GLY A 251 -10.62 6.43 17.97
CA GLY A 251 -10.86 5.08 17.45
C GLY A 251 -12.05 4.97 16.49
N ALA A 252 -12.75 6.08 16.21
CA ALA A 252 -13.90 6.11 15.32
C ALA A 252 -13.48 5.88 13.86
N PRO A 253 -14.31 5.19 13.04
CA PRO A 253 -14.04 5.04 11.61
C PRO A 253 -14.01 6.39 10.91
N VAL A 254 -13.12 6.53 9.92
CA VAL A 254 -13.08 7.72 9.07
C VAL A 254 -14.24 7.66 8.07
N GLU A 255 -14.97 8.77 7.94
CA GLU A 255 -16.12 8.88 7.04
C GLU A 255 -15.68 9.04 5.57
N ASN A 256 -16.56 8.62 4.64
CA ASN A 256 -16.38 8.84 3.21
C ASN A 256 -16.33 10.34 2.88
N THR A 257 -15.75 10.69 1.72
CA THR A 257 -15.76 12.08 1.26
C THR A 257 -17.15 12.51 0.77
N THR A 258 -17.33 13.82 0.56
CA THR A 258 -18.40 14.41 -0.25
C THR A 258 -18.47 13.87 -1.68
N ASP A 259 -17.41 13.20 -2.12
CA ASP A 259 -17.18 12.73 -3.48
C ASP A 259 -17.44 11.21 -3.57
N GLU A 260 -18.16 10.66 -2.58
CA GLU A 260 -18.49 9.25 -2.30
C GLU A 260 -17.30 8.27 -2.15
N GLU A 261 -16.07 8.77 -2.27
CA GLU A 261 -14.85 7.97 -2.23
C GLU A 261 -14.54 7.45 -0.82
N ALA A 262 -14.30 6.14 -0.71
CA ALA A 262 -13.94 5.46 0.53
C ALA A 262 -12.64 6.01 1.15
N PRO A 263 -12.52 6.10 2.49
CA PRO A 263 -11.37 6.71 3.18
C PRO A 263 -10.03 5.98 2.95
N LEU A 264 -10.11 4.68 2.70
CA LEU A 264 -8.99 3.79 2.43
C LEU A 264 -9.29 2.95 1.18
N LEU A 265 -8.36 2.98 0.25
CA LEU A 265 -8.42 2.23 -1.00
C LEU A 265 -7.34 1.17 -1.01
N VAL A 266 -7.64 0.05 -1.67
CA VAL A 266 -6.72 -1.06 -1.93
C VAL A 266 -6.52 -1.22 -3.44
N SER A 267 -5.28 -1.41 -3.88
CA SER A 267 -4.90 -1.41 -5.31
C SER A 267 -4.49 -2.81 -5.80
N TYR A 268 -5.30 -3.39 -6.68
CA TYR A 268 -5.06 -4.71 -7.31
C TYR A 268 -4.85 -4.52 -8.83
N ASP A 269 -3.69 -4.97 -9.34
CA ASP A 269 -3.17 -4.74 -10.70
C ASP A 269 -3.47 -3.33 -11.28
N GLY A 270 -3.32 -2.29 -10.46
CA GLY A 270 -3.51 -0.88 -10.82
C GLY A 270 -4.95 -0.34 -10.73
N ILE A 271 -5.94 -1.20 -10.49
CA ILE A 271 -7.34 -0.82 -10.24
C ILE A 271 -7.54 -0.63 -8.73
N GLU A 272 -8.30 0.38 -8.33
CA GLU A 272 -8.52 0.75 -6.92
C GLU A 272 -9.95 0.40 -6.48
N PHE A 273 -10.07 -0.16 -5.28
CA PHE A 273 -11.32 -0.62 -4.67
C PHE A 273 -11.42 -0.09 -3.23
N SER A 274 -12.62 -0.01 -2.67
CA SER A 274 -12.78 0.20 -1.22
C SER A 274 -12.12 -0.95 -0.45
N SER A 275 -11.32 -0.64 0.58
CA SER A 275 -10.66 -1.67 1.38
C SER A 275 -11.62 -2.58 2.16
N CYS A 276 -12.87 -2.14 2.32
CA CYS A 276 -13.95 -2.91 2.94
C CYS A 276 -14.66 -3.85 1.94
N GLU A 277 -14.65 -3.53 0.64
CA GLU A 277 -15.28 -4.35 -0.42
C GLU A 277 -14.40 -5.52 -0.86
N ARG A 278 -13.07 -5.34 -0.80
CA ARG A 278 -12.11 -6.30 -1.34
C ARG A 278 -10.99 -6.65 -0.33
N PRO A 279 -11.31 -7.42 0.72
CA PRO A 279 -10.33 -7.90 1.70
C PRO A 279 -9.20 -8.71 1.04
N SER A 280 -8.06 -8.83 1.73
CA SER A 280 -6.93 -9.64 1.27
C SER A 280 -6.99 -11.04 1.89
N LYS A 281 -6.69 -12.07 1.12
CA LYS A 281 -6.63 -13.46 1.60
C LYS A 281 -5.33 -13.72 2.36
N LEU A 282 -5.42 -14.45 3.47
CA LEU A 282 -4.27 -15.07 4.12
C LEU A 282 -3.78 -16.25 3.29
N LEU A 283 -2.57 -16.13 2.77
CA LEU A 283 -1.82 -17.18 2.08
C LEU A 283 -0.62 -17.54 2.95
N MET A 284 -0.54 -18.80 3.40
CA MET A 284 0.51 -19.27 4.33
C MET A 284 0.64 -18.38 5.59
N GLY A 285 -0.49 -17.95 6.16
CA GLY A 285 -0.54 -17.06 7.33
C GLY A 285 -0.19 -15.59 7.07
N ARG A 286 0.04 -15.17 5.81
CA ARG A 286 0.35 -13.77 5.43
C ARG A 286 -0.69 -13.19 4.47
N ALA A 287 -1.10 -11.94 4.71
CA ALA A 287 -1.98 -11.17 3.84
C ALA A 287 -1.32 -9.83 3.50
N SER A 288 -0.91 -9.67 2.24
CA SER A 288 -0.32 -8.44 1.73
C SER A 288 -1.40 -7.43 1.32
N PHE A 289 -1.19 -6.17 1.62
CA PHE A 289 -2.04 -5.06 1.20
C PHE A 289 -1.21 -3.98 0.50
N LYS A 290 -1.72 -3.51 -0.64
CA LYS A 290 -1.23 -2.31 -1.32
C LYS A 290 -2.26 -1.20 -1.13
N LEU A 291 -1.99 -0.30 -0.21
CA LEU A 291 -2.94 0.67 0.32
C LEU A 291 -2.70 2.09 -0.21
N LYS A 292 -3.77 2.87 -0.19
CA LYS A 292 -3.81 4.28 -0.61
C LYS A 292 -4.88 4.99 0.22
N ILE A 293 -4.47 5.93 1.08
CA ILE A 293 -5.41 6.73 1.87
C ILE A 293 -6.01 7.83 0.97
N SER A 294 -7.33 7.95 0.94
CA SER A 294 -8.01 8.95 0.10
C SER A 294 -8.11 10.32 0.78
N GLN A 295 -8.31 10.31 2.10
CA GLN A 295 -8.39 11.48 2.97
C GLN A 295 -7.01 12.09 3.26
N LEU A 296 -6.98 13.39 3.51
CA LEU A 296 -5.79 14.10 4.00
C LEU A 296 -6.06 14.52 5.44
N SER A 297 -5.08 14.45 6.34
CA SER A 297 -5.28 14.91 7.73
C SER A 297 -5.67 16.39 7.76
N SER A 298 -5.17 17.20 6.82
CA SER A 298 -5.58 18.61 6.67
C SER A 298 -7.03 18.84 6.19
N LYS A 299 -7.75 17.80 5.74
CA LYS A 299 -9.21 17.82 5.55
C LYS A 299 -9.97 17.44 6.84
N CYS A 300 -9.27 16.89 7.84
CA CYS A 300 -9.81 16.34 9.09
C CYS A 300 -9.18 17.04 10.31
N ASP A 301 -9.04 18.36 10.26
CA ASP A 301 -8.49 19.22 11.34
C ASP A 301 -7.05 18.88 11.80
N ASN A 302 -6.28 18.23 10.93
CA ASN A 302 -4.95 17.67 11.17
C ASN A 302 -4.92 16.49 12.16
N ARG A 303 -6.07 15.86 12.43
CA ARG A 303 -6.13 14.59 13.17
C ARG A 303 -5.29 13.51 12.48
N LEU A 304 -4.67 12.66 13.29
CA LEU A 304 -3.94 11.49 12.80
C LEU A 304 -4.90 10.33 12.57
N PHE A 305 -4.51 9.41 11.69
CA PHE A 305 -5.26 8.19 11.40
C PHE A 305 -4.56 6.95 11.97
N ILE A 306 -5.26 5.83 12.09
CA ILE A 306 -4.67 4.50 12.33
C ILE A 306 -5.29 3.52 11.33
N LEU A 307 -4.47 2.64 10.77
CA LEU A 307 -4.94 1.51 9.97
C LEU A 307 -5.25 0.35 10.92
N ARG A 308 -6.49 -0.15 10.88
CA ARG A 308 -6.93 -1.34 11.62
C ARG A 308 -7.18 -2.48 10.64
N PHE A 309 -6.51 -3.60 10.89
CA PHE A 309 -6.69 -4.87 10.20
C PHE A 309 -7.40 -5.86 11.12
N CYS A 310 -8.34 -6.65 10.62
CA CYS A 310 -9.04 -7.66 11.42
C CYS A 310 -9.55 -8.86 10.59
N ILE A 311 -9.90 -9.96 11.26
CA ILE A 311 -10.49 -11.16 10.65
C ILE A 311 -11.88 -11.43 11.27
N PRO A 312 -12.98 -10.83 10.75
CA PRO A 312 -14.31 -10.97 11.34
C PRO A 312 -14.81 -12.42 11.45
N LYS A 313 -14.36 -13.30 10.54
CA LYS A 313 -14.67 -14.75 10.53
C LYS A 313 -14.16 -15.49 11.77
N LEU A 314 -13.14 -14.96 12.44
CA LEU A 314 -12.55 -15.53 13.65
C LEU A 314 -13.03 -14.82 14.94
N GLY A 315 -14.05 -13.95 14.84
CA GLY A 315 -14.66 -13.26 15.96
C GLY A 315 -14.04 -11.90 16.31
N SER A 316 -14.75 -11.12 17.12
CA SER A 316 -14.39 -9.73 17.48
C SER A 316 -13.45 -9.67 18.70
N TYR A 317 -12.31 -10.38 18.63
CA TYR A 317 -11.33 -10.45 19.70
C TYR A 317 -10.15 -9.50 19.45
N SER A 318 -9.71 -8.74 20.46
CA SER A 318 -8.64 -7.73 20.27
C SER A 318 -7.27 -8.29 19.89
N PHE A 319 -7.01 -9.59 20.11
CA PHE A 319 -5.79 -10.26 19.62
C PHE A 319 -5.87 -10.65 18.13
N LEU A 320 -7.04 -10.58 17.50
CA LEU A 320 -7.24 -10.75 16.06
C LEU A 320 -7.37 -9.41 15.32
N GLU A 321 -6.94 -8.32 15.97
CA GLU A 321 -6.95 -6.97 15.42
C GLU A 321 -5.54 -6.37 15.49
N ALA A 322 -5.02 -5.97 14.34
CA ALA A 322 -3.69 -5.37 14.24
C ALA A 322 -3.80 -3.89 13.85
N TYR A 323 -3.10 -3.03 14.58
CA TYR A 323 -3.17 -1.57 14.46
C TYR A 323 -1.82 -0.99 14.05
N SER A 324 -1.81 -0.07 13.08
CA SER A 324 -0.59 0.65 12.70
C SER A 324 -0.15 1.67 13.76
N ARG A 325 1.09 2.16 13.64
CA ARG A 325 1.47 3.44 14.25
C ARG A 325 0.57 4.57 13.71
N PRO A 326 0.38 5.69 14.43
CA PRO A 326 -0.40 6.82 13.95
C PRO A 326 0.13 7.35 12.61
N VAL A 327 -0.77 7.75 11.71
CA VAL A 327 -0.48 8.11 10.32
C VAL A 327 -0.84 9.57 10.04
N ARG A 328 0.09 10.30 9.41
CA ARG A 328 -0.02 11.69 8.98
C ARG A 328 -0.05 11.78 7.46
N CYS A 329 -1.26 11.76 6.87
CA CYS A 329 -1.46 11.86 5.43
C CYS A 329 -1.53 13.35 5.00
N ILE A 330 -0.41 13.92 4.53
CA ILE A 330 -0.31 15.37 4.22
C ILE A 330 0.11 15.65 2.77
N SER A 331 -0.64 16.52 2.10
CA SER A 331 -0.31 17.08 0.78
C SER A 331 0.73 18.19 0.92
N ARG A 332 2.04 17.88 0.77
CA ARG A 332 3.12 18.89 0.85
C ARG A 332 3.68 19.28 -0.53
N SER A 333 3.16 20.36 -1.09
CA SER A 333 3.88 21.16 -2.10
C SER A 333 4.54 22.39 -1.47
N ARG A 334 5.54 22.18 -0.59
CA ARG A 334 6.41 23.25 -0.08
C ARG A 334 7.87 22.81 -0.09
N ASN A 335 8.67 23.45 -0.96
CA ASN A 335 10.12 23.35 -0.94
C ASN A 335 10.68 24.05 0.31
N THR A 336 10.80 23.34 1.43
CA THR A 336 11.58 23.78 2.59
C THR A 336 13.09 23.67 2.30
N ARG A 337 13.61 24.59 1.48
CA ARG A 337 15.04 24.94 1.57
C ARG A 337 15.30 25.47 2.97
N LEU A 338 16.42 25.06 3.57
CA LEU A 338 17.01 25.81 4.68
C LEU A 338 17.32 27.23 4.17
N SER A 339 16.81 28.25 4.86
CA SER A 339 17.11 29.66 4.57
C SER A 339 17.97 30.25 5.68
N THR A 340 19.28 29.98 5.63
CA THR A 340 20.25 30.56 6.55
C THR A 340 20.52 32.04 6.22
N LEU A 341 20.07 32.91 7.14
CA LEU A 341 20.68 34.20 7.50
C LEU A 341 20.64 35.41 6.53
N VAL A 342 20.95 36.56 7.14
CA VAL A 342 21.34 37.87 6.57
C VAL A 342 20.23 38.84 6.08
N TRP A 343 19.58 39.47 7.07
CA TRP A 343 19.69 40.91 7.33
C TRP A 343 19.26 41.95 6.26
N LYS A 344 18.20 42.72 6.57
CA LYS A 344 18.15 44.16 6.21
C LYS A 344 17.41 44.98 7.27
N ARG A 345 18.04 46.10 7.64
CA ARG A 345 17.71 47.03 8.74
C ARG A 345 16.24 47.47 8.79
N SER A 346 15.71 47.55 10.02
CA SER A 346 14.78 48.62 10.46
C SER A 346 15.29 49.23 11.77
N THR A 347 14.93 50.50 12.01
CA THR A 347 15.54 51.41 13.00
C THR A 347 15.15 51.17 14.46
N SER A 348 16.02 51.62 15.37
CA SER A 348 15.88 51.59 16.83
C SER A 348 14.83 52.56 17.38
N ALA A 349 14.01 52.11 18.34
CA ALA A 349 13.20 52.99 19.21
C ALA A 349 12.88 52.36 20.58
N LEU A 350 13.80 52.55 21.54
CA LEU A 350 13.59 52.90 22.97
C LEU A 350 12.44 52.26 23.81
N ASN A 351 12.84 51.66 24.95
CA ASN A 351 12.03 51.27 26.15
C ASN A 351 11.08 50.05 26.01
N ARG A 352 10.76 49.29 27.07
CA ARG A 352 10.95 49.52 28.53
C ARG A 352 11.27 48.20 29.30
N HIS A 353 11.75 48.34 30.54
CA HIS A 353 12.28 47.26 31.39
C HIS A 353 11.32 46.12 31.77
N SER A 354 11.87 44.92 31.94
CA SER A 354 11.94 44.26 33.26
C SER A 354 13.25 43.45 33.36
N SER A 355 13.64 43.01 34.56
CA SER A 355 14.97 42.45 34.86
C SER A 355 14.87 41.11 35.59
N LEU A 356 15.78 40.18 35.27
CA LEU A 356 16.50 39.36 36.27
C LEU A 356 17.71 38.67 35.59
N GLN A 357 18.82 38.55 36.33
CA GLN A 357 20.09 37.96 35.89
C GLN A 357 20.58 36.89 36.86
N SER A 358 21.07 35.77 36.35
CA SER A 358 22.18 34.96 36.91
C SER A 358 22.43 33.73 36.00
N SER A 359 23.65 33.21 35.83
CA SER A 359 24.98 33.82 35.94
C SER A 359 26.02 33.01 35.14
N ALA A 360 26.95 33.71 34.49
CA ALA A 360 28.31 33.30 34.09
C ALA A 360 28.94 32.19 34.98
N LYS A 361 29.88 31.32 34.58
CA LYS A 361 30.93 31.20 33.51
C LYS A 361 31.61 29.79 33.76
N ASP A 362 32.65 29.25 33.11
CA ASP A 362 33.66 29.75 32.15
C ASP A 362 34.29 28.64 31.26
N ASP A 363 34.96 29.08 30.19
CA ASP A 363 36.00 28.51 29.29
C ASP A 363 36.56 27.05 29.39
N GLY A 364 36.96 26.46 28.23
CA GLY A 364 37.98 25.38 28.13
C GLY A 364 37.88 24.40 26.92
N PRO A 365 38.86 24.31 25.99
CA PRO A 365 38.78 23.46 24.78
C PRO A 365 39.93 22.44 24.55
N LEU A 366 39.88 21.71 23.41
CA LEU A 366 40.91 20.82 22.79
C LEU A 366 41.02 19.39 23.39
N GLU A 367 41.41 18.30 22.68
CA GLU A 367 41.66 18.10 21.24
C GLU A 367 41.49 16.62 20.77
N HIS A 368 41.79 16.38 19.47
CA HIS A 368 41.71 15.11 18.73
C HIS A 368 42.55 13.94 19.30
N GLN A 369 42.13 12.72 18.97
CA GLN A 369 43.08 11.71 18.50
C GLN A 369 42.45 10.76 17.46
N HIS A 370 43.19 10.48 16.37
CA HIS A 370 42.78 9.57 15.30
C HIS A 370 43.45 8.20 15.46
N SER A 371 42.79 7.17 14.92
CA SER A 371 43.51 6.06 14.28
C SER A 371 42.85 5.71 12.94
N GLY A 372 43.67 5.59 11.89
CA GLY A 372 43.36 4.80 10.70
C GLY A 372 44.14 3.48 10.78
N HIS A 373 44.18 2.63 9.77
CA HIS A 373 43.56 2.66 8.44
C HIS A 373 43.52 1.20 7.96
N GLU A 374 42.49 0.78 7.22
CA GLU A 374 42.68 0.08 5.95
C GLU A 374 41.39 0.08 5.12
N ALA A 375 41.50 -0.14 3.80
CA ALA A 375 40.44 0.18 2.86
C ALA A 375 40.04 -1.00 1.97
N LYS A 376 38.75 -1.12 1.69
CA LYS A 376 38.24 -1.75 0.46
C LYS A 376 37.23 -0.82 -0.20
N VAL A 377 37.41 -0.65 -1.51
CA VAL A 377 36.72 0.37 -2.32
C VAL A 377 35.49 -0.24 -2.99
N ASN A 378 34.37 0.49 -2.99
CA ASN A 378 33.32 0.35 -3.99
C ASN A 378 32.59 1.70 -4.18
N PRO A 379 32.63 2.33 -5.38
CA PRO A 379 32.16 3.70 -5.56
C PRO A 379 30.69 3.76 -6.03
N LEU A 380 29.78 4.28 -5.20
CA LEU A 380 28.37 4.50 -5.56
C LEU A 380 28.05 6.00 -5.67
N MET A 381 28.52 6.62 -6.76
CA MET A 381 28.45 8.05 -7.05
C MET A 381 27.02 8.55 -7.36
N LYS A 382 26.25 8.87 -6.32
CA LYS A 382 25.01 9.67 -6.45
C LYS A 382 25.37 11.11 -6.91
N ARG A 383 25.26 11.39 -8.21
CA ARG A 383 25.42 12.74 -8.75
C ARG A 383 24.23 13.63 -8.38
N PHE A 384 24.47 14.60 -7.49
CA PHE A 384 23.63 15.80 -7.39
C PHE A 384 23.60 16.54 -8.73
N ARG A 385 22.46 17.17 -9.06
CA ARG A 385 22.38 18.20 -10.10
C ARG A 385 21.93 19.52 -9.49
N LEU A 386 22.82 20.51 -9.53
CA LEU A 386 22.49 21.92 -9.34
C LEU A 386 22.18 22.51 -10.72
N GLY A 387 21.13 23.32 -10.81
CA GLY A 387 20.73 23.97 -12.06
C GLY A 387 19.41 24.70 -11.89
N GLN A 388 19.47 26.01 -11.68
CA GLN A 388 18.33 26.90 -11.78
C GLN A 388 18.56 27.80 -12.99
N ASP A 389 17.57 27.94 -13.86
CA ASP A 389 17.39 29.19 -14.59
C ASP A 389 15.91 29.45 -14.83
N LYS A 390 15.57 30.74 -14.96
CA LYS A 390 14.17 31.21 -15.05
C LYS A 390 13.91 31.80 -16.43
N ILE A 391 12.76 31.45 -17.01
CA ILE A 391 12.10 32.29 -18.01
C ILE A 391 10.79 32.76 -17.40
N SER A 392 10.62 34.07 -17.31
CA SER A 392 9.42 34.71 -16.77
C SER A 392 8.86 35.69 -17.79
N VAL A 393 7.60 35.52 -18.19
CA VAL A 393 6.84 36.51 -18.95
C VAL A 393 5.70 36.99 -18.06
N SER A 394 5.63 38.29 -17.84
CA SER A 394 4.58 38.93 -17.05
C SER A 394 3.42 39.37 -17.94
N VAL A 395 2.19 39.02 -17.56
CA VAL A 395 0.99 39.74 -17.97
C VAL A 395 0.41 40.40 -16.72
N LYS A 396 0.18 41.72 -16.79
CA LYS A 396 -0.48 42.46 -15.71
C LYS A 396 -1.97 42.15 -15.73
N ALA A 397 -2.54 41.90 -14.56
CA ALA A 397 -3.97 42.07 -14.31
C ALA A 397 -4.11 43.19 -13.27
N ASP A 398 -5.08 44.08 -13.49
CA ASP A 398 -5.48 45.12 -12.54
C ASP A 398 -7.01 44.99 -12.37
N PRO A 399 -7.56 44.98 -11.13
CA PRO A 399 -8.94 44.55 -10.91
C PRO A 399 -9.93 45.72 -10.91
N ASN A 400 -11.18 45.47 -11.35
CA ASN A 400 -12.37 45.61 -10.51
C ASN A 400 -13.70 45.31 -11.24
N LEU A 401 -14.72 45.00 -10.42
CA LEU A 401 -16.17 45.17 -10.64
C LEU A 401 -16.96 44.26 -11.62
N VAL A 402 -17.69 43.30 -11.00
CA VAL A 402 -19.14 43.06 -11.16
C VAL A 402 -19.68 42.34 -12.44
N ARG A 403 -20.45 41.27 -12.16
CA ARG A 403 -21.44 40.55 -13.02
C ARG A 403 -22.84 41.19 -12.82
N PRO A 404 -23.88 41.00 -13.67
CA PRO A 404 -24.08 39.78 -14.49
C PRO A 404 -24.77 39.93 -15.87
N ASP A 405 -24.98 38.76 -16.50
CA ASP A 405 -26.10 38.34 -17.38
C ASP A 405 -26.29 38.82 -18.84
N GLU A 406 -26.97 37.90 -19.55
CA GLU A 406 -27.74 37.95 -20.82
C GLU A 406 -27.09 38.16 -22.22
N GLU A 407 -27.09 37.04 -22.95
CA GLU A 407 -27.57 36.83 -24.33
C GLU A 407 -26.77 37.14 -25.64
N CYS A 408 -27.06 36.25 -26.60
CA CYS A 408 -27.15 36.43 -28.06
C CYS A 408 -25.93 36.82 -28.94
N ASN A 409 -25.50 35.84 -29.75
CA ASN A 409 -25.56 35.87 -31.24
C ASN A 409 -25.12 37.19 -31.96
N SER A 410 -24.14 37.18 -32.88
CA SER A 410 -24.26 36.47 -34.17
C SER A 410 -23.07 36.75 -35.13
N HIS A 411 -23.04 35.99 -36.23
CA HIS A 411 -22.61 36.30 -37.63
C HIS A 411 -21.83 37.60 -38.00
N VAL A 412 -21.07 37.68 -39.12
CA VAL A 412 -20.29 36.74 -39.98
C VAL A 412 -19.58 37.58 -41.10
N PHE A 413 -18.49 37.07 -41.70
CA PHE A 413 -17.96 37.41 -43.06
C PHE A 413 -17.21 38.75 -43.40
N THR A 414 -15.99 38.61 -43.97
CA THR A 414 -15.41 39.30 -45.17
C THR A 414 -15.10 40.83 -45.17
N SER A 415 -14.22 41.41 -46.03
CA SER A 415 -13.14 40.92 -46.93
C SER A 415 -12.33 42.06 -47.62
N ASN A 416 -10.99 41.94 -47.67
CA ASN A 416 -10.04 42.42 -48.70
C ASN A 416 -9.81 43.93 -49.03
N GLN A 417 -8.60 44.17 -49.60
CA GLN A 417 -8.04 45.36 -50.27
C GLN A 417 -7.79 46.59 -49.37
N VAL A 418 -6.60 47.23 -49.29
CA VAL A 418 -5.44 47.50 -50.19
C VAL A 418 -5.64 48.69 -51.13
N GLU A 419 -4.96 49.81 -50.82
CA GLU A 419 -4.56 50.82 -51.81
C GLU A 419 -3.27 51.58 -51.36
N ASN A 420 -2.73 52.42 -52.25
CA ASN A 420 -1.48 53.19 -52.11
C ASN A 420 -1.67 54.44 -51.20
N GLY A 421 -0.65 55.15 -50.71
CA GLY A 421 0.80 55.11 -50.93
C GLY A 421 1.33 56.47 -51.42
N PHE A 422 2.21 57.14 -50.66
CA PHE A 422 2.79 58.45 -51.01
C PHE A 422 4.25 58.61 -50.53
N THR A 423 5.00 59.47 -51.22
CA THR A 423 6.41 59.87 -50.99
C THR A 423 6.48 61.14 -50.10
N THR A 424 7.60 61.78 -49.71
CA THR A 424 8.98 61.83 -50.25
C THR A 424 10.01 62.31 -49.18
N SER A 425 11.29 62.04 -49.43
CA SER A 425 12.56 62.56 -48.84
C SER A 425 12.60 63.85 -47.98
N LEU A 426 13.58 63.94 -47.06
CA LEU A 426 14.72 64.87 -47.19
C LEU A 426 15.98 64.48 -46.38
N ASP A 427 17.10 65.18 -46.62
CA ASP A 427 18.49 64.91 -46.17
C ASP A 427 18.86 65.25 -44.71
N GLY A 428 20.02 64.73 -44.22
CA GLY A 428 20.48 64.93 -42.83
C GLY A 428 21.97 64.74 -42.45
N ARG A 429 22.93 64.72 -43.39
CA ARG A 429 24.42 64.86 -43.29
C ARG A 429 25.23 64.33 -42.05
N PRO A 430 26.33 63.57 -42.21
CA PRO A 430 27.14 63.00 -41.11
C PRO A 430 28.32 63.86 -40.60
N ALA A 431 29.00 63.37 -39.55
CA ALA A 431 30.32 63.80 -39.06
C ALA A 431 31.16 62.60 -38.53
N ASN A 432 32.50 62.70 -38.58
CA ASN A 432 33.47 61.63 -38.30
C ASN A 432 34.28 61.85 -36.99
N PHE A 433 35.43 61.17 -36.89
CA PHE A 433 36.48 61.05 -35.84
C PHE A 433 36.33 59.73 -35.04
N ASP A 434 37.16 58.71 -35.29
CA ASP A 434 38.62 58.55 -35.01
C ASP A 434 38.86 58.33 -33.49
N GLU A 435 39.74 57.45 -33.01
CA GLU A 435 40.83 56.71 -33.68
C GLU A 435 41.07 55.30 -33.06
N ALA A 436 42.00 54.55 -33.66
CA ALA A 436 42.36 53.14 -33.47
C ALA A 436 42.81 52.67 -32.06
N ASP A 437 42.84 51.34 -31.86
CA ASP A 437 44.15 50.63 -31.80
C ASP A 437 44.02 49.16 -32.24
N ASP A 438 45.10 48.56 -32.76
CA ASP A 438 45.07 47.35 -33.62
C ASP A 438 45.43 46.01 -32.95
N CYS A 439 44.89 44.91 -33.50
CA CYS A 439 45.64 43.65 -33.75
C CYS A 439 44.98 42.81 -34.88
N PRO A 440 45.72 42.16 -35.81
CA PRO A 440 45.17 41.90 -37.16
C PRO A 440 45.18 40.45 -37.68
N SER A 441 44.17 40.15 -38.52
CA SER A 441 44.06 39.11 -39.60
C SER A 441 44.21 37.62 -39.23
N ASP A 442 43.50 36.63 -39.82
CA ASP A 442 42.95 36.39 -41.19
C ASP A 442 44.03 36.12 -42.27
N SER A 443 43.87 35.29 -43.31
CA SER A 443 42.84 34.30 -43.72
C SER A 443 43.60 33.10 -44.38
N GLU A 444 43.19 32.27 -45.37
CA GLU A 444 42.01 32.13 -46.25
C GLU A 444 41.97 30.68 -46.82
N SER A 445 40.82 30.23 -47.37
CA SER A 445 40.78 29.48 -48.65
C SER A 445 39.34 29.36 -49.19
N ILE A 446 39.02 30.14 -50.22
CA ILE A 446 37.71 30.22 -50.91
C ILE A 446 37.25 28.90 -51.57
N GLY A 447 35.93 28.72 -51.69
CA GLY A 447 35.33 27.61 -52.45
C GLY A 447 33.89 27.81 -52.96
N GLU A 448 33.32 29.02 -52.95
CA GLU A 448 31.93 29.24 -53.37
C GLU A 448 31.71 29.04 -54.87
N ARG A 449 30.67 28.26 -55.23
CA ARG A 449 30.12 28.23 -56.59
C ARG A 449 28.60 28.33 -56.53
N ASN A 450 28.08 29.47 -56.99
CA ASN A 450 26.67 29.85 -56.89
C ASN A 450 25.69 28.76 -57.37
N SER A 451 24.68 28.49 -56.54
CA SER A 451 23.48 27.71 -56.89
C SER A 451 22.33 28.18 -55.99
N PRO A 452 21.24 28.77 -56.52
CA PRO A 452 20.22 29.42 -55.70
C PRO A 452 19.25 28.41 -55.07
N PRO A 453 19.09 28.38 -53.72
CA PRO A 453 18.07 27.57 -53.08
C PRO A 453 16.69 28.24 -53.21
N ASN A 454 16.08 28.13 -54.39
CA ASN A 454 14.68 28.50 -54.61
C ASN A 454 13.75 27.55 -53.84
N SER A 455 13.42 27.86 -52.60
CA SER A 455 12.05 27.73 -52.07
C SER A 455 11.90 28.34 -50.68
N THR A 456 10.73 28.91 -50.42
CA THR A 456 10.27 29.36 -49.10
C THR A 456 9.87 28.16 -48.23
N ALA A 457 10.85 27.33 -47.89
CA ALA A 457 10.69 26.28 -46.89
C ALA A 457 10.39 26.91 -45.52
N SER A 458 9.11 26.84 -45.11
CA SER A 458 8.62 27.29 -43.81
C SER A 458 9.52 26.77 -42.67
N ARG A 459 10.08 27.69 -41.87
CA ARG A 459 10.66 27.37 -40.55
C ARG A 459 9.55 26.79 -39.67
N ARG A 460 9.49 25.46 -39.59
CA ARG A 460 8.69 24.73 -38.60
C ARG A 460 9.55 24.41 -37.38
N TYR A 461 8.92 24.06 -36.27
CA TYR A 461 9.58 23.94 -34.98
C TYR A 461 10.11 22.51 -34.79
N ASP A 462 11.35 22.27 -35.26
CA ASP A 462 12.08 21.04 -34.94
C ASP A 462 12.10 20.80 -33.42
N ILE A 463 11.80 19.57 -33.00
CA ILE A 463 11.60 19.24 -31.58
C ILE A 463 12.94 19.26 -30.85
N SER A 464 13.09 20.24 -29.95
CA SER A 464 14.38 20.54 -29.32
C SER A 464 14.95 19.40 -28.47
N ASP A 465 16.27 19.31 -28.42
CA ASP A 465 17.05 18.43 -27.53
C ASP A 465 16.65 18.58 -26.06
N MET A 466 16.28 19.79 -25.63
CA MET A 466 15.76 20.06 -24.28
C MET A 466 14.41 19.36 -24.05
N THR A 467 13.54 19.31 -25.05
CA THR A 467 12.26 18.58 -24.99
C THR A 467 12.50 17.08 -24.89
N ILE A 468 13.42 16.54 -25.70
CA ILE A 468 13.79 15.12 -25.71
C ILE A 468 14.41 14.71 -24.36
N PHE A 469 15.35 15.50 -23.85
CA PHE A 469 16.00 15.28 -22.54
C PHE A 469 14.99 15.32 -21.39
N LYS A 470 14.06 16.29 -21.39
CA LYS A 470 12.95 16.35 -20.43
C LYS A 470 12.09 15.08 -20.50
N TYR A 471 11.66 14.67 -21.69
CA TYR A 471 10.79 13.49 -21.85
C TYR A 471 11.45 12.20 -21.30
N CYS A 472 12.75 12.03 -21.53
CA CYS A 472 13.50 10.88 -21.01
C CYS A 472 13.48 10.82 -19.48
N LEU A 473 13.65 11.95 -18.78
CA LEU A 473 13.63 12.04 -17.31
C LEU A 473 12.22 12.15 -16.70
N ALA A 474 11.22 12.55 -17.47
CA ALA A 474 9.87 12.85 -17.02
C ALA A 474 9.12 11.61 -16.48
N GLY A 475 8.28 11.83 -15.46
CA GLY A 475 7.34 10.83 -14.96
C GLY A 475 6.18 10.59 -15.94
N LEU A 476 5.39 9.52 -15.72
CA LEU A 476 4.31 9.13 -16.64
C LEU A 476 3.27 10.23 -16.89
N ALA A 477 2.89 10.99 -15.85
CA ALA A 477 1.96 12.11 -15.97
C ALA A 477 2.56 13.28 -16.79
N GLU A 478 3.84 13.59 -16.59
CA GLU A 478 4.56 14.63 -17.33
C GLU A 478 4.73 14.24 -18.80
N ARG A 479 5.10 12.97 -19.07
CA ARG A 479 5.16 12.41 -20.43
C ARG A 479 3.81 12.48 -21.15
N SER A 480 2.70 12.25 -20.43
CA SER A 480 1.34 12.34 -20.96
C SER A 480 1.00 13.77 -21.38
N LEU A 481 1.29 14.76 -20.51
CA LEU A 481 1.13 16.18 -20.81
C LEU A 481 1.96 16.62 -22.01
N MET A 482 3.26 16.29 -22.03
CA MET A 482 4.16 16.62 -23.15
C MET A 482 3.66 16.04 -24.48
N LEU A 483 3.14 14.80 -24.49
CA LEU A 483 2.60 14.21 -25.71
C LEU A 483 1.24 14.80 -26.10
N LYS A 484 0.40 15.19 -25.15
CA LYS A 484 -0.84 15.94 -25.42
C LYS A 484 -0.58 17.33 -26.01
N GLU A 485 0.54 17.97 -25.68
CA GLU A 485 0.98 19.25 -26.27
C GLU A 485 1.61 19.07 -27.67
N ILE A 486 2.53 18.10 -27.82
CA ILE A 486 3.32 17.93 -29.05
C ILE A 486 2.51 17.23 -30.15
N ALA A 487 1.80 16.14 -29.84
CA ALA A 487 1.24 15.26 -30.87
C ALA A 487 0.13 15.87 -31.75
N PRO A 488 -0.72 16.80 -31.28
CA PRO A 488 -1.70 17.48 -32.13
C PRO A 488 -1.07 18.43 -33.17
N SER A 489 0.12 18.98 -32.89
CA SER A 489 0.75 20.02 -33.69
C SER A 489 1.90 19.51 -34.59
N ALA A 490 2.66 18.52 -34.11
CA ALA A 490 3.78 17.93 -34.85
C ALA A 490 3.32 17.08 -36.05
N SER A 491 4.10 17.10 -37.14
CA SER A 491 3.95 16.17 -38.26
C SER A 491 4.38 14.74 -37.90
N ASP A 492 4.00 13.78 -38.74
CA ASP A 492 4.33 12.37 -38.51
C ASP A 492 5.84 12.11 -38.57
N LYS A 493 6.59 12.95 -39.33
CA LYS A 493 8.06 12.92 -39.36
C LYS A 493 8.66 13.44 -38.04
N GLU A 494 8.16 14.55 -37.51
CA GLU A 494 8.64 15.11 -36.24
C GLU A 494 8.34 14.15 -35.06
N ILE A 495 7.19 13.49 -35.07
CA ILE A 495 6.84 12.42 -34.11
C ILE A 495 7.76 11.19 -34.27
N SER A 496 8.07 10.78 -35.50
CA SER A 496 9.00 9.68 -35.75
C SER A 496 10.43 10.00 -35.29
N GLU A 497 10.90 11.24 -35.47
CA GLU A 497 12.21 11.68 -35.02
C GLU A 497 12.27 11.77 -33.48
N LEU A 498 11.24 12.32 -32.84
CA LEU A 498 11.11 12.30 -31.37
C LEU A 498 11.13 10.87 -30.82
N ALA A 499 10.38 9.95 -31.44
CA ALA A 499 10.35 8.54 -31.05
C ALA A 499 11.72 7.86 -31.19
N HIS A 500 12.42 8.10 -32.31
CA HIS A 500 13.76 7.59 -32.57
C HIS A 500 14.77 8.12 -31.55
N ARG A 501 14.86 9.45 -31.37
CA ARG A 501 15.82 10.08 -30.45
C ARG A 501 15.56 9.72 -29.00
N VAL A 502 14.29 9.64 -28.55
CA VAL A 502 13.97 9.16 -27.20
C VAL A 502 14.35 7.69 -27.03
N SER A 503 14.09 6.82 -28.01
CA SER A 503 14.49 5.41 -27.92
C SER A 503 16.01 5.27 -27.78
N PHE A 504 16.76 6.06 -28.56
CA PHE A 504 18.23 6.11 -28.51
C PHE A 504 18.74 6.59 -27.14
N TYR A 505 18.27 7.74 -26.63
CA TYR A 505 18.76 8.29 -25.35
C TYR A 505 18.25 7.55 -24.11
N SER A 506 17.12 6.84 -24.19
CA SER A 506 16.61 5.99 -23.11
C SER A 506 17.12 4.54 -23.17
N GLY A 507 17.77 4.14 -24.27
CA GLY A 507 18.18 2.76 -24.53
C GLY A 507 17.01 1.77 -24.68
N CYS A 508 15.80 2.24 -24.96
CA CYS A 508 14.58 1.43 -24.89
C CYS A 508 13.53 1.80 -25.96
N SER A 509 13.40 0.90 -26.95
CA SER A 509 12.41 0.89 -28.05
C SER A 509 10.98 1.23 -27.65
N HIS A 510 10.52 0.68 -26.52
CA HIS A 510 9.16 0.85 -26.01
C HIS A 510 8.78 2.32 -25.79
N HIS A 511 9.74 3.19 -25.44
CA HIS A 511 9.48 4.62 -25.31
C HIS A 511 9.12 5.27 -26.66
N GLY A 512 9.83 4.91 -27.74
CA GLY A 512 9.49 5.35 -29.08
C GLY A 512 8.13 4.85 -29.54
N ASN A 513 7.80 3.59 -29.26
CA ASN A 513 6.50 3.00 -29.61
C ASN A 513 5.31 3.77 -29.01
N GLN A 514 5.40 4.22 -27.75
CA GLN A 514 4.34 5.03 -27.11
C GLN A 514 4.24 6.46 -27.67
N ILE A 515 5.36 7.03 -28.16
CA ILE A 515 5.39 8.34 -28.83
C ILE A 515 4.75 8.24 -30.23
N LEU A 516 5.08 7.20 -31.00
CA LEU A 516 4.46 6.92 -32.31
C LEU A 516 2.94 6.71 -32.20
N LEU A 517 2.47 6.11 -31.10
CA LEU A 517 1.06 5.89 -30.81
C LEU A 517 0.30 7.18 -30.47
N ALA A 518 0.93 8.09 -29.73
CA ALA A 518 0.29 9.26 -29.11
C ALA A 518 -0.61 10.05 -30.07
N LYS A 519 -0.11 10.35 -31.26
CA LYS A 519 -0.82 11.20 -32.23
C LYS A 519 -2.14 10.62 -32.72
N ARG A 520 -2.20 9.29 -32.94
CA ARG A 520 -3.46 8.64 -33.33
C ARG A 520 -4.35 8.41 -32.12
N LEU A 521 -3.81 7.94 -31.00
CA LEU A 521 -4.54 7.76 -29.73
C LEU A 521 -5.30 9.03 -29.32
N ILE A 522 -4.63 10.17 -29.30
CA ILE A 522 -5.22 11.48 -28.94
C ILE A 522 -6.27 11.90 -29.96
N LYS A 523 -5.98 11.83 -31.27
CA LYS A 523 -6.91 12.22 -32.33
C LYS A 523 -8.19 11.37 -32.31
N ASP A 524 -8.03 10.06 -32.26
CA ASP A 524 -9.14 9.11 -32.35
C ASP A 524 -10.00 9.16 -31.07
N GLY A 525 -9.38 9.37 -29.89
CA GLY A 525 -10.08 9.57 -28.63
C GLY A 525 -10.89 10.86 -28.58
N ILE A 526 -10.33 11.98 -29.07
CA ILE A 526 -11.06 13.26 -29.18
C ILE A 526 -12.26 13.13 -30.13
N ASN A 527 -12.11 12.37 -31.22
CA ASN A 527 -13.20 12.14 -32.18
C ASN A 527 -14.29 11.24 -31.57
N LEU A 528 -13.92 10.16 -30.88
CA LEU A 528 -14.88 9.27 -30.22
C LEU A 528 -15.62 9.98 -29.09
N TRP A 529 -14.93 10.74 -28.24
CA TRP A 529 -15.60 11.51 -27.18
C TRP A 529 -16.63 12.51 -27.76
N LYS A 530 -16.28 13.23 -28.83
CA LYS A 530 -17.20 14.15 -29.51
C LYS A 530 -18.38 13.45 -30.21
N LEU A 531 -18.21 12.21 -30.64
CA LEU A 531 -19.28 11.40 -31.24
C LEU A 531 -20.29 10.96 -30.17
N MET A 532 -19.80 10.45 -29.04
CA MET A 532 -20.66 9.97 -27.94
C MET A 532 -21.25 11.12 -27.11
N SER A 533 -20.53 12.24 -26.95
CA SER A 533 -20.98 13.43 -26.21
C SER A 533 -20.70 14.74 -26.95
N PRO A 534 -21.53 15.09 -27.96
CA PRO A 534 -21.40 16.35 -28.71
C PRO A 534 -21.45 17.61 -27.83
N ASN A 535 -22.12 17.52 -26.67
CA ASN A 535 -22.35 18.62 -25.73
C ASN A 535 -21.44 18.56 -24.48
N ASN A 536 -20.45 17.65 -24.42
CA ASN A 536 -19.64 17.36 -23.22
C ASN A 536 -20.46 17.05 -21.94
N GLN A 537 -21.63 16.44 -22.11
CA GLN A 537 -22.46 15.92 -21.02
C GLN A 537 -22.00 14.51 -20.59
N HIS A 538 -22.38 14.10 -19.37
CA HIS A 538 -22.19 12.74 -18.87
C HIS A 538 -23.02 11.74 -19.67
N ILE A 539 -22.44 10.58 -20.00
CA ILE A 539 -23.05 9.57 -20.87
C ILE A 539 -23.41 8.34 -20.05
N PRO A 540 -24.65 7.81 -20.09
CA PRO A 540 -24.93 6.49 -19.53
C PRO A 540 -24.02 5.44 -20.16
N TRP A 541 -23.40 4.57 -19.34
CA TRP A 541 -22.42 3.59 -19.78
C TRP A 541 -22.94 2.71 -20.93
N GLN A 542 -24.19 2.27 -20.82
CA GLN A 542 -24.88 1.42 -21.80
C GLN A 542 -24.97 2.09 -23.19
N ASN A 543 -25.02 3.42 -23.26
CA ASN A 543 -25.03 4.17 -24.51
C ASN A 543 -23.62 4.34 -25.10
N ALA A 544 -22.57 4.34 -24.26
CA ALA A 544 -21.19 4.45 -24.70
C ALA A 544 -20.60 3.10 -25.19
N VAL A 545 -21.08 1.97 -24.65
CA VAL A 545 -20.61 0.61 -24.98
C VAL A 545 -20.52 0.36 -26.49
N TYR A 546 -21.57 0.67 -27.25
CA TYR A 546 -21.64 0.40 -28.69
C TYR A 546 -20.55 1.14 -29.47
N GLU A 547 -20.37 2.44 -29.21
CA GLU A 547 -19.37 3.27 -29.89
C GLU A 547 -17.93 2.91 -29.49
N ILE A 548 -17.72 2.49 -28.23
CA ILE A 548 -16.44 1.96 -27.74
C ILE A 548 -16.09 0.64 -28.45
N GLU A 549 -17.06 -0.26 -28.63
CA GLU A 549 -16.87 -1.55 -29.32
C GLU A 549 -16.63 -1.38 -30.82
N GLU A 550 -17.38 -0.50 -31.51
CA GLU A 550 -17.17 -0.17 -32.92
C GLU A 550 -15.77 0.40 -33.18
N GLN A 551 -15.30 1.36 -32.36
CA GLN A 551 -13.92 1.84 -32.52
C GLN A 551 -12.88 0.77 -32.13
N PHE A 552 -13.14 -0.07 -31.12
CA PHE A 552 -12.27 -1.19 -30.78
C PHE A 552 -12.08 -2.14 -31.97
N LEU A 553 -13.17 -2.63 -32.57
CA LEU A 553 -13.14 -3.54 -33.73
C LEU A 553 -12.36 -2.95 -34.91
N LYS A 554 -12.63 -1.67 -35.20
CA LYS A 554 -11.98 -0.89 -36.26
C LYS A 554 -10.48 -0.67 -36.04
N ILE A 555 -10.03 -0.45 -34.80
CA ILE A 555 -8.59 -0.32 -34.47
C ILE A 555 -7.93 -1.70 -34.47
N ALA A 556 -8.53 -2.67 -33.77
CA ALA A 556 -8.03 -4.04 -33.63
C ALA A 556 -8.04 -4.84 -34.93
N SER A 557 -8.72 -4.35 -35.98
CA SER A 557 -8.90 -5.04 -37.25
C SER A 557 -9.46 -6.46 -37.11
N SER A 558 -10.27 -6.71 -36.06
CA SER A 558 -11.01 -7.95 -35.93
C SER A 558 -12.30 -7.87 -36.74
N ARG A 559 -12.60 -8.92 -37.50
CA ARG A 559 -13.82 -9.05 -38.33
C ARG A 559 -14.83 -10.04 -37.76
N SER A 560 -14.54 -10.64 -36.60
CA SER A 560 -15.28 -11.80 -36.10
C SER A 560 -15.32 -11.93 -34.58
N ARG A 561 -14.49 -11.20 -33.83
CA ARG A 561 -14.46 -11.24 -32.36
C ARG A 561 -14.66 -9.84 -31.78
N SER A 562 -15.88 -9.62 -31.32
CA SER A 562 -16.28 -8.44 -30.54
C SER A 562 -15.85 -8.58 -29.06
N LEU A 563 -16.17 -7.58 -28.24
CA LEU A 563 -15.96 -7.60 -26.80
C LEU A 563 -17.09 -8.38 -26.12
N SER A 564 -16.75 -9.22 -25.14
CA SER A 564 -17.77 -9.85 -24.30
C SER A 564 -18.25 -8.89 -23.21
N ASN A 565 -19.43 -9.15 -22.64
CA ASN A 565 -19.93 -8.41 -21.48
C ASN A 565 -18.91 -8.33 -20.32
N GLN A 566 -18.09 -9.37 -20.15
CA GLN A 566 -17.05 -9.41 -19.12
C GLN A 566 -15.85 -8.50 -19.45
N ASP A 567 -15.51 -8.37 -20.74
CA ASP A 567 -14.48 -7.44 -21.22
C ASP A 567 -14.95 -5.99 -21.05
N LEU A 568 -16.22 -5.71 -21.36
CA LEU A 568 -16.88 -4.42 -21.14
C LEU A 568 -16.95 -4.07 -19.64
N GLU A 569 -17.29 -5.02 -18.77
CA GLU A 569 -17.28 -4.82 -17.31
C GLU A 569 -15.87 -4.55 -16.76
N LEU A 570 -14.81 -5.13 -17.35
CA LEU A 570 -13.45 -4.77 -16.99
C LEU A 570 -13.08 -3.36 -17.49
N LEU A 571 -13.50 -2.97 -18.70
CA LEU A 571 -13.31 -1.59 -19.19
C LEU A 571 -14.04 -0.56 -18.31
N ARG A 572 -15.24 -0.87 -17.81
CA ARG A 572 -15.98 -0.04 -16.85
C ARG A 572 -15.20 0.17 -15.54
N LYS A 573 -14.59 -0.90 -15.02
CA LYS A 573 -13.71 -0.87 -13.83
C LYS A 573 -12.41 -0.07 -14.09
N ILE A 574 -11.82 -0.17 -15.27
CA ILE A 574 -10.62 0.62 -15.68
C ILE A 574 -10.96 2.11 -15.85
N ALA A 575 -12.17 2.44 -16.33
CA ALA A 575 -12.66 3.81 -16.40
C ALA A 575 -12.88 4.44 -15.00
N GLY A 576 -13.19 3.62 -14.00
CA GLY A 576 -13.60 4.05 -12.67
C GLY A 576 -14.98 4.74 -12.68
N CYS A 577 -15.91 4.27 -13.51
CA CYS A 577 -17.28 4.81 -13.60
C CYS A 577 -18.33 3.75 -13.25
N GLN A 578 -19.41 4.18 -12.57
CA GLN A 578 -20.52 3.30 -12.20
C GLN A 578 -21.59 3.25 -13.31
N GLU A 579 -22.53 4.19 -13.33
CA GLU A 579 -23.58 4.29 -14.36
C GLU A 579 -23.26 5.30 -15.46
N TYR A 580 -22.49 6.35 -15.14
CA TYR A 580 -22.22 7.48 -16.03
C TYR A 580 -20.73 7.67 -16.33
N LEU A 581 -20.39 7.73 -17.61
CA LEU A 581 -19.06 8.00 -18.13
C LEU A 581 -18.80 9.52 -18.19
N THR A 582 -17.76 9.98 -17.52
CA THR A 582 -17.21 11.34 -17.64
C THR A 582 -16.06 11.37 -18.66
N GLN A 583 -15.65 12.55 -19.13
CA GLN A 583 -14.47 12.66 -20.00
C GLN A 583 -13.20 12.11 -19.32
N GLU A 584 -13.02 12.33 -18.01
CA GLU A 584 -11.85 11.80 -17.29
C GLU A 584 -11.87 10.27 -17.19
N CYS A 585 -13.05 9.69 -16.93
CA CYS A 585 -13.24 8.23 -16.91
C CYS A 585 -13.00 7.63 -18.30
N PHE A 586 -13.48 8.30 -19.36
CA PHE A 586 -13.20 7.92 -20.74
C PHE A 586 -11.71 8.01 -21.07
N GLU A 587 -10.99 9.07 -20.65
CA GLU A 587 -9.56 9.18 -20.90
C GLU A 587 -8.76 8.06 -20.19
N LYS A 588 -9.14 7.66 -18.96
CA LYS A 588 -8.55 6.50 -18.26
C LYS A 588 -8.74 5.20 -19.04
N LEU A 589 -9.97 4.91 -19.46
CA LEU A 589 -10.33 3.75 -20.30
C LEU A 589 -9.55 3.77 -21.62
N TRP A 590 -9.54 4.90 -22.32
CA TRP A 590 -8.97 5.03 -23.66
C TRP A 590 -7.44 4.89 -23.67
N CYS A 591 -6.77 5.43 -22.64
CA CYS A 591 -5.32 5.25 -22.48
C CYS A 591 -4.92 3.78 -22.24
N TRP A 592 -5.84 2.91 -21.80
CA TRP A 592 -5.59 1.46 -21.72
C TRP A 592 -6.04 0.72 -22.99
N LEU A 593 -7.29 0.97 -23.45
CA LEU A 593 -7.91 0.26 -24.55
C LEU A 593 -7.23 0.51 -25.91
N TYR A 594 -6.79 1.74 -26.19
CA TYR A 594 -6.22 2.07 -27.50
C TYR A 594 -4.88 1.35 -27.77
N PRO A 595 -3.89 1.33 -26.84
CA PRO A 595 -2.70 0.50 -27.00
C PRO A 595 -3.00 -1.00 -27.15
N VAL A 596 -3.96 -1.54 -26.37
CA VAL A 596 -4.37 -2.95 -26.45
C VAL A 596 -4.96 -3.27 -27.83
N ALA A 597 -5.92 -2.48 -28.31
CA ALA A 597 -6.51 -2.62 -29.63
C ALA A 597 -5.46 -2.51 -30.75
N PHE A 598 -4.54 -1.55 -30.65
CA PHE A 598 -3.47 -1.39 -31.62
C PHE A 598 -2.49 -2.57 -31.66
N ILE A 599 -2.20 -3.21 -30.51
CA ILE A 599 -1.38 -4.43 -30.48
C ILE A 599 -2.16 -5.63 -31.05
N ILE A 600 -3.47 -5.73 -30.80
CA ILE A 600 -4.34 -6.74 -31.44
C ILE A 600 -4.42 -6.56 -32.97
N SER A 601 -4.23 -5.35 -33.49
CA SER A 601 -4.16 -5.09 -34.95
C SER A 601 -2.94 -5.73 -35.64
N ARG A 602 -1.92 -6.17 -34.90
CA ARG A 602 -0.67 -6.68 -35.48
C ARG A 602 -0.78 -8.13 -35.91
N GLU A 603 -0.13 -8.45 -37.03
CA GLU A 603 -0.21 -9.76 -37.71
C GLU A 603 0.17 -10.96 -36.83
N TRP A 604 0.95 -10.74 -35.76
CA TRP A 604 1.37 -11.77 -34.79
C TRP A 604 0.45 -11.90 -33.55
N ILE A 605 -0.44 -10.93 -33.25
CA ILE A 605 -1.50 -11.09 -32.24
C ILE A 605 -2.85 -11.37 -32.88
N ASN A 606 -3.18 -10.75 -34.01
CA ASN A 606 -4.50 -10.84 -34.62
C ASN A 606 -5.00 -12.30 -34.82
N PRO A 607 -4.17 -13.28 -35.25
CA PRO A 607 -4.56 -14.69 -35.32
C PRO A 607 -4.79 -15.33 -33.95
N ILE A 608 -4.03 -14.93 -32.92
CA ILE A 608 -4.13 -15.42 -31.54
C ILE A 608 -5.39 -14.88 -30.85
N TRP A 609 -5.72 -13.61 -31.07
CA TRP A 609 -6.96 -12.99 -30.60
C TRP A 609 -8.19 -13.57 -31.29
N ASN A 610 -8.14 -13.74 -32.62
CA ASN A 610 -9.28 -14.25 -33.40
C ASN A 610 -9.41 -15.80 -33.40
N SER A 611 -8.46 -16.53 -32.80
CA SER A 611 -8.54 -17.98 -32.69
C SER A 611 -9.66 -18.42 -31.73
N THR A 612 -10.54 -19.29 -32.23
CA THR A 612 -11.63 -19.89 -31.45
C THR A 612 -11.26 -21.25 -30.87
N SER A 613 -10.32 -21.98 -31.47
CA SER A 613 -9.85 -23.28 -31.00
C SER A 613 -8.38 -23.53 -31.37
N PRO A 614 -7.48 -23.67 -30.38
CA PRO A 614 -7.67 -23.31 -28.98
C PRO A 614 -7.79 -21.78 -28.84
N LYS A 615 -8.77 -21.29 -28.08
CA LYS A 615 -8.91 -19.85 -27.79
C LYS A 615 -7.75 -19.37 -26.91
N TRP A 616 -6.76 -18.68 -27.50
CA TRP A 616 -5.48 -18.36 -26.84
C TRP A 616 -5.55 -17.21 -25.83
N ILE A 617 -6.25 -16.13 -26.17
CA ILE A 617 -6.51 -15.01 -25.26
C ILE A 617 -7.99 -15.08 -24.89
N GLU A 618 -8.31 -15.36 -23.62
CA GLU A 618 -9.70 -15.56 -23.20
C GLU A 618 -10.55 -14.27 -23.29
N GLY A 619 -9.92 -13.11 -23.09
CA GLY A 619 -10.53 -11.79 -23.16
C GLY A 619 -9.60 -10.73 -22.58
N PHE A 620 -10.16 -9.63 -22.10
CA PHE A 620 -9.50 -8.77 -21.12
C PHE A 620 -9.74 -9.39 -19.74
N ILE A 621 -8.65 -9.77 -19.05
CA ILE A 621 -8.68 -10.49 -17.76
C ILE A 621 -7.67 -9.87 -16.79
N THR A 622 -8.02 -9.75 -15.50
CA THR A 622 -7.11 -9.20 -14.48
C THR A 622 -5.99 -10.18 -14.13
N LYS A 623 -5.02 -9.75 -13.31
CA LYS A 623 -4.05 -10.66 -12.70
C LYS A 623 -4.77 -11.75 -11.89
N GLU A 624 -5.68 -11.32 -11.01
CA GLU A 624 -6.31 -12.21 -10.03
C GLU A 624 -7.27 -13.21 -10.68
N GLU A 625 -7.92 -12.87 -11.80
CA GLU A 625 -8.72 -13.83 -12.58
C GLU A 625 -7.86 -14.95 -13.18
N ALA A 626 -6.65 -14.62 -13.65
CA ALA A 626 -5.69 -15.60 -14.16
C ALA A 626 -5.09 -16.44 -13.01
N GLU A 627 -4.76 -15.82 -11.87
CA GLU A 627 -4.26 -16.53 -10.69
C GLU A 627 -5.30 -17.48 -10.11
N ALA A 628 -6.54 -17.04 -9.89
CA ALA A 628 -7.62 -17.89 -9.37
C ALA A 628 -7.93 -19.06 -10.31
N SER A 629 -7.88 -18.84 -11.63
CA SER A 629 -8.09 -19.91 -12.63
C SER A 629 -6.94 -20.93 -12.65
N LEU A 630 -5.71 -20.50 -12.35
CA LEU A 630 -4.54 -21.37 -12.20
C LEU A 630 -4.42 -21.99 -10.79
N GLN A 631 -5.07 -21.43 -9.77
CA GLN A 631 -5.20 -22.02 -8.44
C GLN A 631 -6.31 -23.07 -8.37
N GLY A 632 -7.41 -22.88 -9.10
CA GLY A 632 -8.52 -23.84 -9.19
C GLY A 632 -9.21 -24.14 -7.85
N PRO A 633 -10.20 -25.05 -7.85
CA PRO A 633 -10.95 -25.43 -6.64
C PRO A 633 -10.32 -26.59 -5.84
N ILE A 634 -9.23 -27.20 -6.33
CA ILE A 634 -8.56 -28.38 -5.74
C ILE A 634 -7.09 -28.06 -5.37
N GLY A 635 -6.63 -26.84 -5.63
CA GLY A 635 -5.22 -26.46 -5.57
C GLY A 635 -4.58 -26.40 -6.96
N LEU A 636 -3.37 -25.84 -6.97
CA LEU A 636 -2.68 -25.30 -8.14
C LEU A 636 -2.64 -26.26 -9.34
N GLN A 637 -2.95 -25.73 -10.53
CA GLN A 637 -2.84 -26.43 -11.82
C GLN A 637 -1.42 -26.96 -12.05
N GLU A 638 -1.30 -28.01 -12.87
CA GLU A 638 0.00 -28.64 -13.14
C GLU A 638 1.03 -27.64 -13.73
N PRO A 639 2.33 -27.73 -13.34
CA PRO A 639 3.40 -26.91 -13.90
C PRO A 639 3.41 -26.86 -15.42
N GLY A 640 3.70 -25.68 -15.95
CA GLY A 640 3.60 -25.36 -17.37
C GLY A 640 2.20 -24.97 -17.86
N THR A 641 1.17 -24.98 -17.00
CA THR A 641 -0.14 -24.41 -17.35
C THR A 641 -0.08 -22.88 -17.34
N PHE A 642 -0.46 -22.22 -18.45
CA PHE A 642 -0.31 -20.77 -18.64
C PHE A 642 -1.52 -20.08 -19.28
N ILE A 643 -1.67 -18.77 -19.04
CA ILE A 643 -2.74 -17.91 -19.55
C ILE A 643 -2.15 -16.59 -20.06
N LEU A 644 -2.62 -16.12 -21.23
CA LEU A 644 -2.23 -14.84 -21.84
C LEU A 644 -3.19 -13.71 -21.44
N ARG A 645 -2.66 -12.58 -20.97
CA ARG A 645 -3.45 -11.40 -20.56
C ARG A 645 -2.80 -10.07 -20.92
N PHE A 646 -3.61 -9.04 -21.13
CA PHE A 646 -3.15 -7.65 -21.16
C PHE A 646 -3.15 -7.10 -19.71
N PRO A 647 -2.06 -6.51 -19.19
CA PRO A 647 -1.99 -6.06 -17.81
C PRO A 647 -2.75 -4.74 -17.59
N THR A 648 -3.63 -4.70 -16.60
CA THR A 648 -4.46 -3.53 -16.30
C THR A 648 -3.66 -2.35 -15.73
N SER A 649 -2.51 -2.61 -15.12
CA SER A 649 -1.60 -1.61 -14.57
C SER A 649 -0.77 -0.83 -15.61
N ARG A 650 -0.92 -1.10 -16.92
CA ARG A 650 -0.08 -0.52 -17.99
C ARG A 650 -0.90 0.27 -19.01
N SER A 651 -1.29 1.49 -18.64
CA SER A 651 -1.96 2.45 -19.54
C SER A 651 -0.96 3.44 -20.15
N TRP A 652 -1.26 3.96 -21.34
CA TRP A 652 -0.47 5.00 -22.02
C TRP A 652 -0.28 6.23 -21.09
N PRO A 653 0.92 6.84 -21.00
CA PRO A 653 2.11 6.62 -21.84
C PRO A 653 3.16 5.67 -21.22
N HIS A 654 2.74 4.66 -20.45
CA HIS A 654 3.65 3.63 -19.95
C HIS A 654 4.32 2.89 -21.13
N PRO A 655 5.65 2.67 -21.15
CA PRO A 655 6.34 1.98 -22.26
C PRO A 655 5.66 0.65 -22.64
N ASP A 656 5.31 -0.15 -21.64
CA ASP A 656 4.64 -1.45 -21.80
C ASP A 656 3.11 -1.37 -22.04
N ALA A 657 2.53 -0.21 -22.34
CA ALA A 657 1.08 -0.11 -22.55
C ALA A 657 0.65 -0.87 -23.81
N GLY A 658 -0.35 -1.75 -23.67
CA GLY A 658 -0.77 -2.70 -24.71
C GLY A 658 0.05 -3.99 -24.80
N SER A 659 1.08 -4.17 -23.96
CA SER A 659 1.89 -5.40 -23.93
C SER A 659 1.10 -6.64 -23.49
N LEU A 660 1.64 -7.83 -23.79
CA LEU A 660 1.06 -9.10 -23.39
C LEU A 660 1.90 -9.75 -22.28
N VAL A 661 1.22 -10.26 -21.25
CA VAL A 661 1.80 -10.94 -20.10
C VAL A 661 1.34 -12.40 -20.10
N VAL A 662 2.29 -13.31 -19.92
CA VAL A 662 2.01 -14.72 -19.58
C VAL A 662 1.91 -14.81 -18.06
N THR A 663 0.81 -15.36 -17.54
CA THR A 663 0.74 -15.83 -16.16
C THR A 663 0.74 -17.36 -16.17
N TYR A 664 1.65 -18.00 -15.44
CA TYR A 664 1.85 -19.46 -15.53
C TYR A 664 2.23 -20.09 -14.19
N VAL A 665 2.01 -21.41 -14.08
CA VAL A 665 2.53 -22.22 -12.97
C VAL A 665 3.94 -22.68 -13.28
N GLY A 666 4.91 -22.29 -12.46
CA GLY A 666 6.31 -22.70 -12.57
C GLY A 666 6.56 -24.11 -12.03
N ASN A 667 7.73 -24.67 -12.37
CA ASN A 667 8.20 -25.97 -11.85
C ASN A 667 8.48 -25.95 -10.32
N ASP A 668 8.49 -24.77 -9.71
CA ASP A 668 8.53 -24.55 -8.26
C ASP A 668 7.14 -24.55 -7.60
N TYR A 669 6.08 -24.87 -8.35
CA TYR A 669 4.68 -24.80 -7.94
C TYR A 669 4.27 -23.41 -7.41
N LYS A 670 4.74 -22.35 -8.07
CA LYS A 670 4.32 -20.97 -7.83
C LYS A 670 3.76 -20.32 -9.08
N LEU A 671 3.00 -19.24 -8.88
CA LEU A 671 2.48 -18.40 -9.95
C LEU A 671 3.52 -17.36 -10.33
N HIS A 672 3.86 -17.32 -11.62
CA HIS A 672 4.79 -16.38 -12.21
C HIS A 672 4.09 -15.51 -13.23
N HIS A 673 4.52 -14.26 -13.38
CA HIS A 673 4.06 -13.35 -14.43
C HIS A 673 5.25 -12.88 -15.27
N ARG A 674 5.33 -13.31 -16.53
CA ARG A 674 6.37 -12.89 -17.47
C ARG A 674 5.79 -11.92 -18.49
N LEU A 675 6.32 -10.70 -18.52
CA LEU A 675 6.09 -9.76 -19.63
C LEU A 675 6.78 -10.30 -20.87
N LEU A 676 6.07 -10.42 -21.99
CA LEU A 676 6.69 -10.85 -23.25
C LEU A 676 7.47 -9.69 -23.88
N SER A 677 8.79 -9.87 -24.05
CA SER A 677 9.59 -8.97 -24.88
C SER A 677 9.21 -9.19 -26.34
N MET A 678 8.59 -8.17 -26.94
CA MET A 678 8.15 -8.24 -28.33
C MET A 678 9.20 -7.73 -29.31
N ASP A 679 10.36 -7.23 -28.86
CA ASP A 679 11.38 -6.58 -29.71
C ASP A 679 11.88 -7.49 -30.84
N HIS A 680 12.04 -8.79 -30.57
CA HIS A 680 12.47 -9.78 -31.57
C HIS A 680 11.40 -10.00 -32.66
N VAL A 681 10.12 -9.97 -32.28
CA VAL A 681 8.97 -10.07 -33.21
C VAL A 681 8.74 -8.76 -33.95
N TYR A 682 8.97 -7.60 -33.31
CA TYR A 682 8.97 -6.32 -34.01
C TYR A 682 10.08 -6.27 -35.07
N SER A 683 11.25 -6.82 -34.79
CA SER A 683 12.37 -6.86 -35.74
C SER A 683 12.07 -7.77 -36.93
N SER A 684 11.71 -9.04 -36.69
CA SER A 684 11.56 -10.04 -37.77
C SER A 684 10.48 -9.69 -38.80
N TYR A 685 9.37 -9.06 -38.39
CA TYR A 685 8.30 -8.63 -39.30
C TYR A 685 8.52 -7.21 -39.89
N SER A 686 9.43 -6.40 -39.33
CA SER A 686 9.72 -5.05 -39.86
C SER A 686 10.91 -5.02 -40.83
N SER A 687 11.89 -5.92 -40.68
CA SER A 687 12.87 -6.19 -41.73
C SER A 687 12.19 -6.98 -42.85
N GLY A 688 12.05 -6.40 -44.03
CA GLY A 688 11.50 -7.06 -45.22
C GLY A 688 12.39 -8.16 -45.83
N ASP A 689 13.21 -8.81 -45.01
CA ASP A 689 14.13 -9.88 -45.40
C ASP A 689 13.37 -11.21 -45.48
N LYS A 690 12.99 -11.60 -46.70
CA LYS A 690 12.10 -12.73 -46.99
C LYS A 690 12.78 -14.11 -46.84
N GLY A 691 13.85 -14.20 -46.04
CA GLY A 691 14.71 -15.38 -45.91
C GLY A 691 14.49 -16.23 -44.65
N ILE A 692 13.71 -15.74 -43.67
CA ILE A 692 13.46 -16.45 -42.41
C ILE A 692 11.94 -16.57 -42.20
N ASP A 693 11.43 -17.80 -42.10
CA ASP A 693 10.06 -18.05 -41.65
C ASP A 693 9.90 -17.55 -40.20
N ALA A 694 9.25 -16.39 -40.05
CA ALA A 694 8.93 -15.82 -38.75
C ALA A 694 7.91 -16.71 -38.05
N LYS A 695 8.37 -17.48 -37.06
CA LYS A 695 7.54 -18.43 -36.31
C LYS A 695 6.33 -17.71 -35.69
N PRO A 696 5.11 -18.28 -35.80
CA PRO A 696 3.96 -17.80 -35.05
C PRO A 696 4.25 -17.69 -33.55
N LEU A 697 3.71 -16.68 -32.88
CA LEU A 697 3.91 -16.50 -31.43
C LEU A 697 3.36 -17.70 -30.62
N GLN A 698 2.39 -18.45 -31.15
CA GLN A 698 1.95 -19.75 -30.64
C GLN A 698 3.12 -20.75 -30.48
N ASP A 699 3.93 -20.89 -31.54
CA ASP A 699 5.04 -21.84 -31.62
C ASP A 699 6.24 -21.36 -30.80
N MET A 700 6.39 -20.04 -30.63
CA MET A 700 7.38 -19.45 -29.72
C MET A 700 6.99 -19.71 -28.26
N LEU A 701 5.72 -19.52 -27.89
CA LEU A 701 5.23 -19.77 -26.54
C LEU A 701 5.37 -21.26 -26.15
N LEU A 702 5.00 -22.18 -27.04
CA LEU A 702 5.12 -23.63 -26.80
C LEU A 702 6.56 -24.17 -26.92
N ALA A 703 7.53 -23.35 -27.31
CA ALA A 703 8.95 -23.69 -27.28
C ALA A 703 9.63 -23.32 -25.94
N GLU A 704 9.00 -22.48 -25.12
CA GLU A 704 9.49 -22.17 -23.77
C GLU A 704 9.26 -23.37 -22.83
N PRO A 705 10.31 -23.90 -22.15
CA PRO A 705 10.20 -25.11 -21.34
C PRO A 705 9.31 -24.96 -20.09
N GLU A 706 8.93 -23.73 -19.76
CA GLU A 706 8.01 -23.38 -18.66
C GLU A 706 6.55 -23.24 -19.11
N LEU A 707 6.22 -23.41 -20.40
CA LEU A 707 4.91 -23.11 -20.98
C LEU A 707 4.36 -24.30 -21.80
N SER A 708 4.01 -25.39 -21.12
CA SER A 708 3.58 -26.65 -21.75
C SER A 708 2.11 -26.68 -22.20
N ARG A 709 1.21 -25.97 -21.51
CA ARG A 709 -0.24 -26.08 -21.73
C ARG A 709 -0.98 -24.76 -21.55
N LEU A 710 -1.80 -24.40 -22.53
CA LEU A 710 -2.74 -23.30 -22.40
C LEU A 710 -3.86 -23.64 -21.40
N GLY A 711 -3.96 -22.87 -20.32
CA GLY A 711 -5.02 -22.93 -19.32
C GLY A 711 -6.34 -22.30 -19.78
N ARG A 712 -7.37 -22.40 -18.94
CA ARG A 712 -8.70 -21.79 -19.16
C ARG A 712 -9.04 -20.86 -18.02
N ILE A 713 -9.75 -19.78 -18.33
CA ILE A 713 -10.28 -18.86 -17.32
C ILE A 713 -11.61 -19.41 -16.79
N ILE A 714 -11.72 -19.51 -15.47
CA ILE A 714 -12.96 -19.83 -14.76
C ILE A 714 -13.52 -18.52 -14.23
N ARG A 715 -14.54 -17.98 -14.90
CA ARG A 715 -15.36 -16.88 -14.40
C ARG A 715 -16.71 -17.42 -13.97
N SER A 716 -17.15 -17.07 -12.76
CA SER A 716 -18.56 -17.17 -12.40
C SER A 716 -19.40 -16.29 -13.32
N HIS A 717 -20.53 -16.81 -13.78
CA HIS A 717 -21.52 -16.09 -14.58
C HIS A 717 -22.38 -15.16 -13.70
#